data_AF-A0A0K1FGK5-F1
#
_entry.id   AF-A0A0K1FGK5-F1
#
_cell.length_a   1.000
_cell.length_b   1.000
_cell.length_c   1.000
_cell.angle_alpha   90.00
_cell.angle_beta   90.00
_cell.angle_gamma   90.00
#
_symmetry.space_group_name_H-M   'P 1'
#
loop_
_entity.id
_entity.type
_entity.pdbx_description
1 polymer ?
#
loop_
_entity_poly.entity_id
_entity_poly.type
_entity_poly.pdbx_seq_one_letter_code
_entity_poly.pdbx_strand_id
1 'polypeptide(L)'
;MNEDNRVFWHNNEQASALFYDLLARSEQDAYDDNFLMQLAAYREAAPTSERADIFAAKYLLHHGDAENAAVCAERAYRKRPVNREIWLLLAESYARLDRPVDALTMYGYAYGLYLSPEIPMELLMRGGKDGLDRLSIAAGIGTGAPMTQNRAFLAGADHALEFQLDAFVGEYLPLTPPEGSARYWVAAYVDNAFLSDQSQLIEKMRHTDVFVDRMQRDYPFCLQRAQEVRGRVTIEVPEGAEVILPIAGTEPLQELTIASKSQPPASAYLGKWAFSQFRLTETTEITPASDAVYAVGTPIRLGHSPARRKLVLNILIDGLAWNIARTHFPDAMPNIAHFFARGTIFDQHFSTSECTYPSLPVIETGRYPTHTQVFNERNSHELPLDMMTLSECMTDLGYYAAAPMGAADPIYSGTLRGYDQLNTTGWKLLSAEAVDRTIMQLEAFDETDQFLHLHVADVHPWNAKGFKFHPAVETHLPLSERLFDTDEHIASVRLPKLKIYQEQFWQSLRRADRNLAQLLTYIEEHYAEEEYLVSVYSDHGNSIFSAPVNGVMDVIAENSTRALWMMRGAGVPEGRIVNELTSSADLYPTLGALCGFPAADDIDGNLPAVFGGKERDAVYSMSMFPGQTYKLAVRTHDFALRLETQEKVDEDGTVNFADARVGIYPRTHELEEDCAVDSAELRAFFYPRARSIARAIANNGEFWPAMREARPEWFGSSTKEHL
;
A
#
# COMPACT_ATOMS: atom_id res chain seq x y z
N MET A 1 -20.87 31.48 -4.24
CA MET A 1 -21.93 31.26 -3.23
C MET A 1 -21.21 31.24 -1.89
N ASN A 2 -21.42 32.22 -1.00
CA ASN A 2 -20.77 32.20 0.32
C ASN A 2 -21.42 31.04 1.11
N GLU A 3 -20.70 29.93 1.28
CA GLU A 3 -21.15 28.87 2.18
C GLU A 3 -21.28 29.42 3.59
N ASP A 4 -22.37 29.08 4.29
CA ASP A 4 -22.51 29.40 5.69
C ASP A 4 -21.45 28.64 6.50
N ASN A 5 -20.58 29.38 7.19
CA ASN A 5 -19.51 28.84 8.03
C ASN A 5 -19.90 28.85 9.52
N ARG A 6 -21.20 28.92 9.85
CA ARG A 6 -21.70 28.74 11.23
C ARG A 6 -21.85 27.27 11.61
N VAL A 7 -22.15 26.41 10.66
CA VAL A 7 -22.29 24.97 10.85
C VAL A 7 -21.28 24.26 9.97
N PHE A 8 -20.56 23.26 10.49
CA PHE A 8 -19.55 22.57 9.71
C PHE A 8 -20.15 21.79 8.54
N TRP A 9 -21.18 20.97 8.76
CA TRP A 9 -21.73 20.09 7.74
C TRP A 9 -23.26 20.03 7.81
N HIS A 10 -23.90 19.93 6.64
CA HIS A 10 -25.32 19.63 6.50
C HIS A 10 -25.47 18.52 5.48
N ASN A 11 -26.23 17.48 5.83
CA ASN A 11 -26.59 16.44 4.87
C ASN A 11 -27.52 17.01 3.80
N ASN A 12 -27.40 16.48 2.59
CA ASN A 12 -28.37 16.73 1.54
C ASN A 12 -29.61 15.84 1.76
N GLU A 13 -30.60 16.35 2.50
CA GLU A 13 -31.84 15.62 2.80
C GLU A 13 -32.62 15.22 1.54
N GLN A 14 -32.56 16.04 0.48
CA GLN A 14 -33.20 15.71 -0.80
C GLN A 14 -32.53 14.51 -1.47
N ALA A 15 -31.19 14.49 -1.54
CA ALA A 15 -30.46 13.35 -2.09
C ALA A 15 -30.71 12.08 -1.27
N SER A 16 -30.71 12.19 0.06
CA SER A 16 -31.00 11.08 0.96
C SER A 16 -32.41 10.51 0.73
N ALA A 17 -33.44 11.36 0.64
CA ALA A 17 -34.80 10.91 0.38
C ALA A 17 -34.95 10.21 -0.99
N LEU A 18 -34.29 10.75 -2.03
CA LEU A 18 -34.26 10.14 -3.36
C LEU A 18 -33.53 8.79 -3.37
N PHE A 19 -32.42 8.68 -2.64
CA PHE A 19 -31.69 7.41 -2.47
C PHE A 19 -32.59 6.34 -1.86
N TYR A 20 -33.30 6.64 -0.78
CA TYR A 20 -34.17 5.66 -0.12
C TYR A 20 -35.42 5.31 -0.94
N ASP A 21 -35.97 6.24 -1.73
CA ASP A 21 -37.04 5.92 -2.69
C ASP A 21 -36.54 4.97 -3.80
N LEU A 22 -35.35 5.21 -4.35
CA LEU A 22 -34.72 4.31 -5.33
C LEU A 22 -34.42 2.93 -4.72
N LEU A 23 -33.91 2.89 -3.50
CA LEU A 23 -33.64 1.65 -2.77
C LEU A 23 -34.93 0.82 -2.60
N ALA A 24 -36.00 1.44 -2.10
CA ALA A 24 -37.30 0.77 -1.91
C ALA A 24 -37.88 0.24 -3.23
N ARG A 25 -37.72 0.97 -4.34
CA ARG A 25 -38.12 0.50 -5.67
C ARG A 25 -37.29 -0.68 -6.15
N SER A 26 -35.96 -0.62 -5.98
CA SER A 26 -35.06 -1.72 -6.29
C SER A 26 -35.39 -3.00 -5.51
N GLU A 27 -35.74 -2.88 -4.22
CA GLU A 27 -36.17 -4.00 -3.38
C GLU A 27 -37.51 -4.62 -3.83
N GLN A 28 -38.36 -3.83 -4.50
CA GLN A 28 -39.63 -4.28 -5.07
C GLN A 28 -39.51 -4.73 -6.53
N ASP A 29 -38.28 -4.79 -7.08
CA ASP A 29 -38.00 -5.07 -8.50
C ASP A 29 -38.75 -4.12 -9.47
N ALA A 30 -39.01 -2.88 -9.02
CA ALA A 30 -39.77 -1.88 -9.75
C ALA A 30 -38.87 -0.99 -10.62
N TYR A 31 -38.33 -1.55 -11.71
CA TYR A 31 -37.45 -0.86 -12.67
C TYR A 31 -38.22 -0.29 -13.87
N ASP A 32 -39.14 0.64 -13.62
CA ASP A 32 -40.01 1.29 -14.60
C ASP A 32 -39.57 2.73 -14.97
N ASP A 33 -40.39 3.45 -15.74
CA ASP A 33 -40.14 4.86 -16.09
C ASP A 33 -40.08 5.78 -14.86
N ASN A 34 -40.80 5.44 -13.77
CA ASN A 34 -40.75 6.21 -12.53
C ASN A 34 -39.39 6.02 -11.83
N PHE A 35 -38.82 4.82 -11.87
CA PHE A 35 -37.46 4.57 -11.40
C PHE A 35 -36.44 5.46 -12.13
N LEU A 36 -36.52 5.53 -13.46
CA LEU A 36 -35.63 6.38 -14.25
C LEU A 36 -35.78 7.87 -13.93
N MET A 37 -37.02 8.34 -13.72
CA MET A 37 -37.28 9.73 -13.31
C MET A 37 -36.63 10.06 -11.96
N GLN A 38 -36.75 9.15 -10.99
CA GLN A 38 -36.13 9.33 -9.67
C GLN A 38 -34.61 9.21 -9.72
N LEU A 39 -34.08 8.33 -10.56
CA LEU A 39 -32.65 8.21 -10.78
C LEU A 39 -32.06 9.48 -11.40
N ALA A 40 -32.76 10.09 -12.36
CA ALA A 40 -32.38 11.38 -12.93
C ALA A 40 -32.37 12.47 -11.86
N ALA A 41 -33.41 12.56 -11.02
CA ALA A 41 -33.48 13.50 -9.92
C ALA A 41 -32.35 13.29 -8.89
N TYR A 42 -32.01 12.03 -8.56
CA TYR A 42 -30.89 11.72 -7.66
C TYR A 42 -29.55 12.14 -8.26
N ARG A 43 -29.32 11.88 -9.56
CA ARG A 43 -28.12 12.34 -10.29
C ARG A 43 -27.97 13.86 -10.26
N GLU A 44 -29.07 14.61 -10.35
CA GLU A 44 -29.03 16.07 -10.22
C GLU A 44 -28.72 16.51 -8.78
N ALA A 45 -29.27 15.83 -7.78
CA ALA A 45 -29.07 16.15 -6.36
C ALA A 45 -27.68 15.76 -5.83
N ALA A 46 -27.08 14.70 -6.37
CA ALA A 46 -25.79 14.14 -5.95
C ALA A 46 -24.91 13.74 -7.17
N PRO A 47 -24.49 14.70 -8.01
CA PRO A 47 -23.87 14.43 -9.32
C PRO A 47 -22.52 13.70 -9.24
N THR A 48 -21.83 13.79 -8.11
CA THR A 48 -20.54 13.13 -7.90
C THR A 48 -20.68 11.75 -7.26
N SER A 49 -21.86 11.35 -6.78
CA SER A 49 -22.04 10.06 -6.10
C SER A 49 -22.01 8.88 -7.07
N GLU A 50 -21.27 7.86 -6.70
CA GLU A 50 -21.25 6.54 -7.34
C GLU A 50 -22.59 5.80 -7.24
N ARG A 51 -23.45 6.12 -6.26
CA ARG A 51 -24.71 5.41 -6.02
C ARG A 51 -25.69 5.53 -7.17
N ALA A 52 -25.65 6.64 -7.89
CA ALA A 52 -26.43 6.81 -9.11
C ALA A 52 -26.05 5.77 -10.18
N ASP A 53 -24.77 5.41 -10.25
CA ASP A 53 -24.29 4.41 -11.20
C ASP A 53 -24.61 2.99 -10.76
N ILE A 54 -24.65 2.74 -9.44
CA ILE A 54 -25.16 1.50 -8.86
C ILE A 54 -26.63 1.30 -9.25
N PHE A 55 -27.50 2.31 -9.06
CA PHE A 55 -28.91 2.20 -9.45
C PHE A 55 -29.11 2.10 -10.96
N ALA A 56 -28.30 2.81 -11.76
CA ALA A 56 -28.33 2.66 -13.21
C ALA A 56 -27.97 1.23 -13.66
N ALA A 57 -26.92 0.65 -13.07
CA ALA A 57 -26.52 -0.73 -13.35
C ALA A 57 -27.60 -1.75 -12.93
N LYS A 58 -28.26 -1.54 -11.78
CA LYS A 58 -29.41 -2.35 -11.35
C LYS A 58 -30.54 -2.34 -12.39
N TYR A 59 -30.94 -1.16 -12.86
CA TYR A 59 -31.94 -1.00 -13.90
C TYR A 59 -31.54 -1.70 -15.21
N LEU A 60 -30.31 -1.48 -15.68
CA LEU A 60 -29.82 -2.05 -16.94
C LEU A 60 -29.76 -3.58 -16.90
N LEU A 61 -29.28 -4.17 -15.78
CA LEU A 61 -29.27 -5.62 -15.61
C LEU A 61 -30.67 -6.25 -15.59
N HIS A 62 -31.65 -5.58 -14.97
CA HIS A 62 -33.04 -6.03 -14.97
C HIS A 62 -33.59 -6.11 -16.40
N HIS A 63 -33.25 -5.13 -17.25
CA HIS A 63 -33.66 -5.09 -18.66
C HIS A 63 -32.74 -5.88 -19.62
N GLY A 64 -31.80 -6.67 -19.08
CA GLY A 64 -30.94 -7.57 -19.86
C GLY A 64 -29.74 -6.90 -20.55
N ASP A 65 -29.45 -5.63 -20.24
CA ASP A 65 -28.33 -4.87 -20.80
C ASP A 65 -27.08 -4.99 -19.91
N ALA A 66 -26.44 -6.15 -19.96
CA ALA A 66 -25.25 -6.44 -19.15
C ALA A 66 -24.04 -5.58 -19.52
N GLU A 67 -23.91 -5.18 -20.80
CA GLU A 67 -22.80 -4.37 -21.29
C GLU A 67 -22.83 -2.97 -20.67
N ASN A 68 -23.95 -2.25 -20.76
CA ASN A 68 -24.06 -0.91 -20.19
C ASN A 68 -24.14 -0.94 -18.66
N ALA A 69 -24.65 -2.04 -18.07
CA ALA A 69 -24.60 -2.22 -16.63
C ALA A 69 -23.15 -2.34 -16.13
N ALA A 70 -22.31 -3.12 -16.82
CA ALA A 70 -20.88 -3.21 -16.51
C ALA A 70 -20.22 -1.83 -16.56
N VAL A 71 -20.47 -1.03 -17.61
CA VAL A 71 -19.92 0.34 -17.73
C VAL A 71 -20.32 1.22 -16.55
N CYS A 72 -21.58 1.18 -16.12
CA CYS A 72 -22.03 1.95 -14.96
C CYS A 72 -21.37 1.44 -13.66
N ALA A 73 -21.35 0.13 -13.44
CA ALA A 73 -20.77 -0.46 -12.24
C ALA A 73 -19.24 -0.27 -12.19
N GLU A 74 -18.52 -0.31 -13.31
CA GLU A 74 -17.08 -0.02 -13.41
C GLU A 74 -16.80 1.45 -13.06
N ARG A 75 -17.64 2.38 -13.51
CA ARG A 75 -17.54 3.80 -13.12
C ARG A 75 -17.78 4.00 -11.63
N ALA A 76 -18.72 3.25 -11.04
CA ALA A 76 -18.93 3.25 -9.60
C ALA A 76 -17.71 2.66 -8.86
N TYR A 77 -17.17 1.54 -9.34
CA TYR A 77 -16.02 0.83 -8.78
C TYR A 77 -14.78 1.70 -8.73
N ARG A 78 -14.51 2.49 -9.77
CA ARG A 78 -13.40 3.45 -9.77
C ARG A 78 -13.44 4.47 -8.62
N LYS A 79 -14.63 4.79 -8.11
CA LYS A 79 -14.80 5.71 -6.96
C LYS A 79 -14.83 4.97 -5.63
N ARG A 80 -15.42 3.77 -5.60
CA ARG A 80 -15.63 2.94 -4.42
C ARG A 80 -15.33 1.47 -4.75
N PRO A 81 -14.04 1.09 -4.74
CA PRO A 81 -13.65 -0.28 -5.04
C PRO A 81 -13.98 -1.24 -3.90
N VAL A 82 -14.30 -0.76 -2.70
CA VAL A 82 -14.65 -1.57 -1.52
C VAL A 82 -16.14 -1.52 -1.22
N ASN A 83 -17.00 -1.81 -2.20
CA ASN A 83 -18.46 -1.75 -2.01
C ASN A 83 -19.15 -3.03 -2.50
N ARG A 84 -19.94 -3.63 -1.61
CA ARG A 84 -20.63 -4.89 -1.86
C ARG A 84 -21.55 -4.84 -3.09
N GLU A 85 -22.39 -3.81 -3.20
CA GLU A 85 -23.37 -3.72 -4.27
C GLU A 85 -22.70 -3.57 -5.63
N ILE A 86 -21.60 -2.82 -5.69
CA ILE A 86 -20.78 -2.69 -6.91
C ILE A 86 -20.21 -4.05 -7.31
N TRP A 87 -19.62 -4.79 -6.37
CA TRP A 87 -19.04 -6.11 -6.67
C TRP A 87 -20.09 -7.10 -7.21
N LEU A 88 -21.29 -7.13 -6.62
CA LEU A 88 -22.34 -8.04 -7.10
C LEU A 88 -22.83 -7.67 -8.50
N LEU A 89 -22.97 -6.38 -8.79
CA LEU A 89 -23.35 -5.91 -10.12
C LEU A 89 -22.28 -6.24 -11.17
N LEU A 90 -21.00 -6.03 -10.83
CA LEU A 90 -19.89 -6.40 -11.72
C LEU A 90 -19.81 -7.91 -11.90
N ALA A 91 -19.92 -8.69 -10.84
CA ALA A 91 -19.88 -10.15 -10.89
C ALA A 91 -20.95 -10.72 -11.85
N GLU A 92 -22.20 -10.26 -11.72
CA GLU A 92 -23.31 -10.67 -12.58
C GLU A 92 -23.11 -10.18 -14.02
N SER A 93 -22.70 -8.92 -14.21
CA SER A 93 -22.49 -8.36 -15.56
C SER A 93 -21.36 -9.10 -16.29
N TYR A 94 -20.23 -9.32 -15.62
CA TYR A 94 -19.09 -10.06 -16.17
C TYR A 94 -19.43 -11.53 -16.46
N ALA A 95 -20.23 -12.18 -15.62
CA ALA A 95 -20.69 -13.54 -15.89
C ALA A 95 -21.52 -13.63 -17.19
N ARG A 96 -22.43 -12.68 -17.42
CA ARG A 96 -23.24 -12.57 -18.65
C ARG A 96 -22.42 -12.18 -19.89
N LEU A 97 -21.32 -11.46 -19.70
CA LEU A 97 -20.39 -11.03 -20.76
C LEU A 97 -19.27 -12.05 -21.04
N ASP A 98 -19.35 -13.27 -20.48
CA ASP A 98 -18.34 -14.32 -20.64
C ASP A 98 -16.93 -13.91 -20.16
N ARG A 99 -16.87 -13.17 -19.04
CA ARG A 99 -15.64 -12.76 -18.34
C ARG A 99 -15.51 -13.50 -16.99
N PRO A 100 -15.31 -14.83 -16.96
CA PRO A 100 -15.42 -15.63 -15.74
C PRO A 100 -14.36 -15.29 -14.68
N VAL A 101 -13.13 -14.94 -15.07
CA VAL A 101 -12.06 -14.58 -14.12
C VAL A 101 -12.38 -13.26 -13.40
N ASP A 102 -12.85 -12.25 -14.14
CA ASP A 102 -13.26 -10.97 -13.57
C ASP A 102 -14.48 -11.16 -12.65
N ALA A 103 -15.46 -11.96 -13.07
CA ALA A 103 -16.62 -12.29 -12.25
C ALA A 103 -16.23 -12.98 -10.94
N LEU A 104 -15.34 -13.97 -10.99
CA LEU A 104 -14.82 -14.66 -9.80
C LEU A 104 -14.06 -13.73 -8.88
N THR A 105 -13.30 -12.77 -9.42
CA THR A 105 -12.60 -11.75 -8.62
C THR A 105 -13.62 -10.91 -7.83
N MET A 106 -14.68 -10.44 -8.47
CA MET A 106 -15.73 -9.65 -7.81
C MET A 106 -16.53 -10.46 -6.79
N TYR A 107 -16.88 -11.71 -7.11
CA TYR A 107 -17.47 -12.64 -6.13
C TYR A 107 -16.53 -12.88 -4.95
N GLY A 108 -15.23 -13.00 -5.21
CA GLY A 108 -14.19 -13.18 -4.20
C GLY A 108 -14.17 -12.03 -3.20
N TYR A 109 -14.16 -10.78 -3.65
CA TYR A 109 -14.20 -9.63 -2.75
C TYR A 109 -15.46 -9.61 -1.87
N ALA A 110 -16.62 -9.87 -2.47
CA ALA A 110 -17.89 -9.93 -1.73
C ALA A 110 -17.88 -11.08 -0.70
N TYR A 111 -17.46 -12.27 -1.12
CA TYR A 111 -17.38 -13.44 -0.26
C TYR A 111 -16.34 -13.29 0.86
N GLY A 112 -15.15 -12.78 0.56
CA GLY A 112 -14.09 -12.59 1.56
C GLY A 112 -14.51 -11.63 2.68
N LEU A 113 -15.22 -10.55 2.34
CA LEU A 113 -15.61 -9.53 3.31
C LEU A 113 -16.97 -9.80 3.98
N TYR A 114 -17.93 -10.41 3.27
CA TYR A 114 -19.31 -10.58 3.73
C TYR A 114 -19.75 -12.05 3.84
N LEU A 115 -18.89 -13.01 3.52
CA LEU A 115 -19.19 -14.46 3.49
C LEU A 115 -20.40 -14.81 2.61
N SER A 116 -20.72 -13.94 1.65
CA SER A 116 -21.88 -14.06 0.76
C SER A 116 -21.71 -13.18 -0.49
N PRO A 117 -22.36 -13.54 -1.62
CA PRO A 117 -23.12 -14.77 -1.87
C PRO A 117 -22.20 -15.99 -2.08
N GLU A 118 -22.79 -17.18 -2.18
CA GLU A 118 -22.06 -18.36 -2.65
C GLU A 118 -21.54 -18.15 -4.08
N ILE A 119 -20.35 -18.69 -4.36
CA ILE A 119 -19.69 -18.52 -5.66
C ILE A 119 -20.23 -19.56 -6.64
N PRO A 120 -20.75 -19.16 -7.82
CA PRO A 120 -21.33 -20.10 -8.77
C PRO A 120 -20.33 -21.14 -9.29
N MET A 121 -20.71 -22.41 -9.17
CA MET A 121 -19.87 -23.54 -9.58
C MET A 121 -19.47 -23.51 -11.07
N GLU A 122 -20.40 -23.09 -11.93
CA GLU A 122 -20.14 -22.94 -13.36
C GLU A 122 -19.01 -21.93 -13.63
N LEU A 123 -18.95 -20.84 -12.87
CA LEU A 123 -17.89 -19.83 -13.00
C LEU A 123 -16.55 -20.37 -12.56
N LEU A 124 -16.49 -21.15 -11.48
CA LEU A 124 -15.25 -21.81 -11.02
C LEU A 124 -14.68 -22.72 -12.11
N MET A 125 -15.53 -23.53 -12.74
CA MET A 125 -15.12 -24.42 -13.84
C MET A 125 -14.66 -23.65 -15.09
N ARG A 126 -15.34 -22.56 -15.44
CA ARG A 126 -15.00 -21.71 -16.59
C ARG A 126 -13.75 -20.85 -16.36
N GLY A 127 -13.54 -20.38 -15.13
CA GLY A 127 -12.37 -19.57 -14.76
C GLY A 127 -11.07 -20.37 -14.64
N GLY A 128 -11.17 -21.67 -14.37
CA GLY A 128 -10.01 -22.57 -14.29
C GLY A 128 -8.99 -22.13 -13.24
N LYS A 129 -7.70 -22.42 -13.47
CA LYS A 129 -6.63 -22.09 -12.52
C LYS A 129 -6.49 -20.58 -12.29
N ASP A 130 -6.51 -19.76 -13.34
CA ASP A 130 -6.34 -18.30 -13.20
C ASP A 130 -7.50 -17.69 -12.41
N GLY A 131 -8.73 -18.17 -12.62
CA GLY A 131 -9.89 -17.79 -11.82
C GLY A 131 -9.79 -18.16 -10.34
N LEU A 132 -9.30 -19.37 -10.02
CA LEU A 132 -9.08 -19.82 -8.64
C LEU A 132 -7.94 -19.04 -7.97
N ASP A 133 -6.86 -18.77 -8.69
CA ASP A 133 -5.73 -18.00 -8.16
C ASP A 133 -6.16 -16.55 -7.86
N ARG A 134 -6.94 -15.91 -8.75
CA ARG A 134 -7.55 -14.59 -8.53
C ARG A 134 -8.52 -14.59 -7.35
N LEU A 135 -9.38 -15.60 -7.27
CA LEU A 135 -10.30 -15.78 -6.14
C LEU A 135 -9.56 -15.92 -4.81
N SER A 136 -8.41 -16.61 -4.80
CA SER A 136 -7.60 -16.81 -3.59
C SER A 136 -7.09 -15.51 -2.98
N ILE A 137 -6.83 -14.49 -3.80
CA ILE A 137 -6.44 -13.15 -3.35
C ILE A 137 -7.67 -12.34 -2.99
N ALA A 138 -8.70 -12.35 -3.85
CA ALA A 138 -9.90 -11.53 -3.66
C ALA A 138 -10.71 -11.92 -2.41
N ALA A 139 -10.78 -13.21 -2.09
CA ALA A 139 -11.41 -13.70 -0.86
C ALA A 139 -10.48 -13.62 0.36
N GLY A 140 -9.21 -13.29 0.17
CA GLY A 140 -8.17 -13.16 1.20
C GLY A 140 -8.15 -11.80 1.90
N ILE A 141 -7.14 -11.63 2.75
CA ILE A 141 -6.77 -10.32 3.30
C ILE A 141 -5.86 -9.56 2.30
N GLY A 142 -5.84 -8.23 2.41
CA GLY A 142 -5.07 -7.33 1.55
C GLY A 142 -3.56 -7.29 1.81
N THR A 143 -3.07 -8.00 2.82
CA THR A 143 -1.68 -7.93 3.29
C THR A 143 -0.99 -9.30 3.32
N GLY A 144 0.34 -9.30 3.54
CA GLY A 144 1.10 -10.53 3.77
C GLY A 144 1.51 -11.31 2.52
N ALA A 145 1.56 -10.67 1.35
CA ALA A 145 2.02 -11.31 0.12
C ALA A 145 3.46 -11.87 0.26
N PRO A 146 3.77 -13.04 -0.33
CA PRO A 146 2.93 -13.84 -1.23
C PRO A 146 2.09 -14.91 -0.51
N MET A 147 1.89 -14.80 0.81
CA MET A 147 1.08 -15.76 1.56
C MET A 147 -0.41 -15.53 1.31
N THR A 148 -1.20 -16.59 1.41
CA THR A 148 -2.67 -16.51 1.46
C THR A 148 -3.20 -17.50 2.48
N GLN A 149 -4.20 -17.06 3.25
CA GLN A 149 -4.95 -17.95 4.15
C GLN A 149 -6.11 -18.65 3.41
N ASN A 150 -6.43 -18.18 2.21
CA ASN A 150 -7.62 -18.53 1.45
C ASN A 150 -7.23 -19.03 0.05
N ARG A 151 -6.27 -19.95 -0.07
CA ARG A 151 -5.96 -20.58 -1.36
C ARG A 151 -7.16 -21.42 -1.81
N ALA A 152 -7.87 -20.94 -2.82
CA ALA A 152 -9.02 -21.58 -3.42
C ALA A 152 -8.59 -22.77 -4.29
N PHE A 153 -9.24 -23.90 -4.11
CA PHE A 153 -9.09 -25.08 -4.96
C PHE A 153 -10.39 -25.86 -5.05
N LEU A 154 -10.50 -26.71 -6.07
CA LEU A 154 -11.65 -27.62 -6.22
C LEU A 154 -11.27 -29.01 -5.71
N ALA A 155 -11.95 -29.46 -4.66
CA ALA A 155 -11.72 -30.72 -3.99
C ALA A 155 -12.68 -31.82 -4.48
N GLY A 156 -12.26 -33.08 -4.33
CA GLY A 156 -13.15 -34.24 -4.55
C GLY A 156 -13.57 -34.47 -6.00
N ALA A 157 -14.49 -35.43 -6.18
CA ALA A 157 -15.08 -35.76 -7.48
C ALA A 157 -16.28 -34.88 -7.84
N ASP A 158 -16.86 -34.20 -6.84
CA ASP A 158 -17.91 -33.20 -6.94
C ASP A 158 -17.39 -31.79 -7.18
N HIS A 159 -16.05 -31.62 -7.19
CA HIS A 159 -15.36 -30.36 -7.44
C HIS A 159 -15.74 -29.24 -6.45
N ALA A 160 -16.04 -29.57 -5.19
CA ALA A 160 -16.42 -28.59 -4.18
C ALA A 160 -15.33 -27.52 -3.98
N LEU A 161 -15.72 -26.25 -3.86
CA LEU A 161 -14.80 -25.16 -3.54
C LEU A 161 -14.34 -25.27 -2.09
N GLU A 162 -13.03 -25.42 -1.89
CA GLU A 162 -12.39 -25.42 -0.58
C GLU A 162 -11.26 -24.38 -0.53
N PHE A 163 -10.91 -23.97 0.68
CA PHE A 163 -9.84 -23.01 0.96
C PHE A 163 -8.80 -23.64 1.89
N GLN A 164 -7.52 -23.37 1.65
CA GLN A 164 -6.42 -23.82 2.50
C GLN A 164 -5.36 -22.72 2.69
N LEU A 165 -4.53 -22.88 3.72
CA LEU A 165 -3.33 -22.07 3.90
C LEU A 165 -2.33 -22.36 2.77
N ASP A 166 -1.71 -21.32 2.23
CA ASP A 166 -0.70 -21.47 1.19
C ASP A 166 0.20 -20.24 0.97
N ALA A 167 1.19 -20.39 0.10
CA ALA A 167 1.99 -19.32 -0.48
C ALA A 167 1.97 -19.42 -2.02
N PHE A 168 1.84 -18.31 -2.73
CA PHE A 168 2.18 -18.29 -4.15
C PHE A 168 3.70 -18.36 -4.28
N VAL A 169 4.23 -19.51 -4.69
CA VAL A 169 5.68 -19.73 -4.83
C VAL A 169 5.95 -20.83 -5.83
N GLY A 170 6.91 -20.59 -6.71
CA GLY A 170 7.13 -21.41 -7.89
C GLY A 170 6.10 -21.19 -9.00
N GLU A 171 5.37 -20.07 -8.93
CA GLU A 171 4.26 -19.71 -9.81
C GLU A 171 4.08 -18.18 -9.85
N TYR A 172 3.17 -17.71 -10.69
CA TYR A 172 2.82 -16.29 -10.75
C TYR A 172 2.04 -15.83 -9.53
N LEU A 173 2.32 -14.60 -9.09
CA LEU A 173 1.40 -13.85 -8.24
C LEU A 173 0.23 -13.35 -9.10
N PRO A 174 -1.03 -13.64 -8.77
CA PRO A 174 -2.17 -13.41 -9.66
C PRO A 174 -2.67 -11.96 -9.62
N LEU A 175 -1.77 -10.99 -9.69
CA LEU A 175 -2.08 -9.57 -9.83
C LEU A 175 -2.19 -9.17 -11.30
N THR A 176 -2.77 -8.00 -11.55
CA THR A 176 -2.92 -7.42 -12.88
C THR A 176 -1.68 -6.58 -13.20
N PRO A 177 -0.78 -7.04 -14.08
CA PRO A 177 0.38 -6.23 -14.45
C PRO A 177 -0.06 -5.06 -15.34
N PRO A 178 0.73 -3.96 -15.39
CA PRO A 178 0.55 -2.93 -16.41
C PRO A 178 0.60 -3.53 -17.82
N GLU A 179 -0.06 -2.90 -18.79
CA GLU A 179 -0.07 -3.38 -20.17
C GLU A 179 1.36 -3.55 -20.71
N GLY A 180 1.63 -4.69 -21.36
CA GLY A 180 2.96 -5.03 -21.88
C GLY A 180 3.99 -5.49 -20.83
N SER A 181 3.66 -5.48 -19.54
CA SER A 181 4.53 -5.97 -18.46
C SER A 181 4.32 -7.45 -18.15
N ALA A 182 5.39 -8.16 -17.79
CA ALA A 182 5.29 -9.52 -17.26
C ALA A 182 4.73 -9.52 -15.82
N ARG A 183 4.03 -10.60 -15.44
CA ARG A 183 3.61 -10.83 -14.04
C ARG A 183 4.84 -11.13 -13.17
N TYR A 184 4.71 -10.90 -11.87
CA TYR A 184 5.70 -11.41 -10.92
C TYR A 184 5.60 -12.92 -10.81
N TRP A 185 6.75 -13.58 -10.92
CA TRP A 185 6.93 -14.98 -10.56
C TRP A 185 7.64 -15.04 -9.21
N VAL A 186 7.09 -15.81 -8.28
CA VAL A 186 7.52 -15.79 -6.89
C VAL A 186 8.53 -16.90 -6.61
N ALA A 187 9.72 -16.51 -6.18
CA ALA A 187 10.82 -17.37 -5.77
C ALA A 187 11.12 -17.20 -4.27
N ALA A 188 11.91 -18.12 -3.71
CA ALA A 188 12.62 -17.87 -2.46
C ALA A 188 13.79 -16.92 -2.74
N TYR A 189 14.06 -15.98 -1.82
CA TYR A 189 15.31 -15.23 -1.85
C TYR A 189 16.44 -16.13 -1.36
N VAL A 190 17.48 -16.29 -2.18
CA VAL A 190 18.64 -17.13 -1.88
C VAL A 190 19.91 -16.32 -2.14
N ASP A 191 20.72 -16.15 -1.10
CA ASP A 191 22.06 -15.58 -1.19
C ASP A 191 23.06 -16.51 -0.52
N ASN A 192 24.22 -16.69 -1.17
CA ASN A 192 25.35 -17.52 -0.72
C ASN A 192 24.95 -18.84 -0.02
N ALA A 193 24.01 -19.57 -0.64
CA ALA A 193 23.42 -20.79 -0.08
C ALA A 193 23.09 -21.82 -1.18
N PHE A 194 22.68 -23.02 -0.79
CA PHE A 194 22.26 -24.05 -1.75
C PHE A 194 20.93 -23.66 -2.41
N LEU A 195 20.90 -23.71 -3.75
CA LEU A 195 19.83 -23.18 -4.58
C LEU A 195 18.43 -23.78 -4.32
N SER A 196 18.33 -24.98 -3.74
CA SER A 196 17.06 -25.70 -3.53
C SER A 196 16.72 -26.00 -2.08
N ASP A 197 17.55 -25.63 -1.10
CA ASP A 197 17.26 -25.93 0.31
C ASP A 197 16.00 -25.21 0.79
N GLN A 198 15.83 -23.98 0.35
CA GLN A 198 14.67 -23.15 0.66
C GLN A 198 13.37 -23.72 0.08
N SER A 199 13.38 -24.16 -1.19
CA SER A 199 12.19 -24.79 -1.78
C SER A 199 11.77 -26.07 -1.06
N GLN A 200 12.75 -26.88 -0.59
CA GLN A 200 12.47 -28.12 0.16
C GLN A 200 11.76 -27.84 1.49
N LEU A 201 12.09 -26.72 2.15
CA LEU A 201 11.40 -26.29 3.36
C LEU A 201 9.97 -25.83 3.03
N ILE A 202 9.83 -24.98 2.02
CA ILE A 202 8.54 -24.43 1.58
C ILE A 202 7.57 -25.54 1.20
N GLU A 203 7.97 -26.51 0.37
CA GLU A 203 7.13 -27.63 -0.06
C GLU A 203 6.52 -28.41 1.11
N LYS A 204 7.28 -28.57 2.20
CA LYS A 204 6.82 -29.30 3.38
C LYS A 204 5.90 -28.48 4.27
N MET A 205 6.07 -27.17 4.30
CA MET A 205 5.50 -26.32 5.35
C MET A 205 4.45 -25.32 4.84
N ARG A 206 4.38 -25.03 3.53
CA ARG A 206 3.54 -23.94 2.97
C ARG A 206 2.05 -24.04 3.31
N HIS A 207 1.54 -25.23 3.59
CA HIS A 207 0.14 -25.47 3.97
C HIS A 207 -0.12 -25.51 5.48
N THR A 208 0.84 -25.11 6.31
CA THR A 208 0.74 -25.15 7.77
C THR A 208 0.60 -23.76 8.37
N ASP A 209 -0.11 -23.65 9.49
CA ASP A 209 -0.19 -22.42 10.30
C ASP A 209 1.20 -21.99 10.79
N VAL A 210 2.08 -22.95 11.04
CA VAL A 210 3.47 -22.67 11.42
C VAL A 210 4.18 -21.85 10.35
N PHE A 211 3.98 -22.14 9.06
CA PHE A 211 4.59 -21.35 8.00
C PHE A 211 3.85 -20.02 7.81
N VAL A 212 2.54 -20.10 7.53
CA VAL A 212 1.72 -18.97 7.09
C VAL A 212 1.46 -17.95 8.20
N ASP A 213 1.47 -18.32 9.48
CA ASP A 213 1.20 -17.35 10.56
C ASP A 213 2.47 -16.98 11.37
N ARG A 214 3.54 -17.79 11.28
CA ARG A 214 4.71 -17.66 12.18
C ARG A 214 6.04 -17.55 11.45
N MET A 215 6.43 -18.51 10.61
CA MET A 215 7.75 -18.49 9.98
C MET A 215 7.87 -17.43 8.88
N GLN A 216 6.79 -17.15 8.14
CA GLN A 216 6.80 -16.15 7.06
C GLN A 216 7.20 -14.73 7.51
N ARG A 217 7.04 -14.46 8.80
CA ARG A 217 7.48 -13.23 9.46
C ARG A 217 8.94 -12.86 9.17
N ASP A 218 9.81 -13.84 8.96
CA ASP A 218 11.24 -13.66 8.73
C ASP A 218 11.70 -14.32 7.43
N TYR A 219 10.77 -14.78 6.60
CA TYR A 219 11.10 -15.56 5.42
C TYR A 219 11.12 -14.66 4.19
N PRO A 220 12.28 -14.48 3.52
CA PRO A 220 12.38 -13.60 2.37
C PRO A 220 11.97 -14.30 1.07
N PHE A 221 11.09 -13.65 0.33
CA PHE A 221 10.72 -14.02 -1.05
C PHE A 221 11.35 -13.07 -2.04
N CYS A 222 11.56 -13.55 -3.27
CA CYS A 222 12.00 -12.77 -4.41
C CYS A 222 10.90 -12.81 -5.47
N LEU A 223 10.25 -11.68 -5.73
CA LEU A 223 9.25 -11.52 -6.78
C LEU A 223 9.96 -10.89 -7.98
N GLN A 224 10.07 -11.64 -9.07
CA GLN A 224 10.77 -11.21 -10.28
C GLN A 224 9.79 -11.14 -11.44
N ARG A 225 9.82 -10.06 -12.24
CA ARG A 225 9.09 -10.02 -13.51
C ARG A 225 9.64 -11.09 -14.45
N ALA A 226 8.87 -12.13 -14.73
CA ALA A 226 9.33 -13.31 -15.47
C ALA A 226 8.21 -13.97 -16.28
N GLN A 227 8.59 -14.85 -17.19
CA GLN A 227 7.70 -15.72 -17.95
C GLN A 227 8.08 -17.18 -17.75
N GLU A 228 7.08 -18.03 -17.57
CA GLU A 228 7.23 -19.48 -17.59
C GLU A 228 7.42 -19.98 -19.03
N VAL A 229 8.48 -20.74 -19.23
CA VAL A 229 8.86 -21.30 -20.53
C VAL A 229 8.87 -22.82 -20.46
N ARG A 230 8.44 -23.46 -21.55
CA ARG A 230 8.65 -24.89 -21.82
C ARG A 230 9.46 -25.04 -23.09
N GLY A 231 10.45 -25.93 -23.06
CA GLY A 231 11.35 -26.13 -24.18
C GLY A 231 12.32 -24.96 -24.37
N ARG A 232 12.85 -24.84 -25.58
CA ARG A 232 13.92 -23.90 -25.92
C ARG A 232 13.41 -22.47 -26.02
N VAL A 233 14.23 -21.51 -25.58
CA VAL A 233 14.04 -20.07 -25.82
C VAL A 233 15.30 -19.45 -26.42
N THR A 234 15.09 -18.42 -27.24
CA THR A 234 16.16 -17.55 -27.74
C THR A 234 15.98 -16.17 -27.13
N ILE A 235 17.03 -15.68 -26.49
CA ILE A 235 17.08 -14.36 -25.87
C ILE A 235 17.84 -13.45 -26.82
N GLU A 236 17.13 -12.54 -27.45
CA GLU A 236 17.72 -11.59 -28.40
C GLU A 236 18.48 -10.49 -27.65
N VAL A 237 19.77 -10.35 -27.97
CA VAL A 237 20.63 -9.28 -27.44
C VAL A 237 21.21 -8.52 -28.63
N PRO A 238 20.82 -7.25 -28.86
CA PRO A 238 21.35 -6.46 -29.97
C PRO A 238 22.87 -6.35 -29.94
N GLU A 239 23.48 -6.20 -31.12
CA GLU A 239 24.94 -6.03 -31.24
C GLU A 239 25.42 -4.83 -30.41
N GLY A 240 26.39 -5.07 -29.52
CA GLY A 240 26.95 -4.05 -28.62
C GLY A 240 26.11 -3.77 -27.36
N ALA A 241 24.99 -4.46 -27.17
CA ALA A 241 24.23 -4.44 -25.93
C ALA A 241 24.64 -5.59 -25.01
N GLU A 242 24.46 -5.39 -23.71
CA GLU A 242 24.63 -6.42 -22.70
C GLU A 242 23.42 -6.43 -21.77
N VAL A 243 23.02 -7.62 -21.34
CA VAL A 243 21.90 -7.80 -20.40
C VAL A 243 22.27 -8.78 -19.30
N ILE A 244 21.65 -8.63 -18.14
CA ILE A 244 21.58 -9.68 -17.12
C ILE A 244 20.21 -10.36 -17.23
N LEU A 245 20.22 -11.68 -17.28
CA LEU A 245 19.01 -12.50 -17.39
C LEU A 245 18.82 -13.33 -16.10
N PRO A 246 17.78 -13.04 -15.31
CA PRO A 246 17.37 -13.89 -14.19
C PRO A 246 16.72 -15.18 -14.73
N ILE A 247 17.09 -16.35 -14.22
CA ILE A 247 16.41 -17.61 -14.55
C ILE A 247 16.23 -18.46 -13.28
N ALA A 248 15.03 -19.01 -13.07
CA ALA A 248 14.72 -19.92 -11.96
C ALA A 248 14.16 -21.25 -12.48
N GLY A 249 14.54 -22.36 -11.84
CA GLY A 249 14.00 -23.68 -12.15
C GLY A 249 12.72 -23.97 -11.35
N THR A 250 11.97 -24.98 -11.78
CA THR A 250 10.90 -25.61 -10.98
C THR A 250 11.31 -26.96 -10.40
N GLU A 251 12.51 -27.45 -10.73
CA GLU A 251 13.07 -28.69 -10.19
C GLU A 251 14.47 -28.49 -9.58
N PRO A 252 14.88 -29.33 -8.61
CA PRO A 252 16.21 -29.26 -8.04
C PRO A 252 17.27 -29.62 -9.08
N LEU A 253 18.34 -28.80 -9.16
CA LEU A 253 19.43 -28.97 -10.13
C LEU A 253 18.92 -29.08 -11.57
N GLN A 254 17.91 -28.28 -11.92
CA GLN A 254 17.31 -28.31 -13.25
C GLN A 254 18.35 -27.88 -14.30
N GLU A 255 18.71 -28.81 -15.18
CA GLU A 255 19.76 -28.61 -16.16
C GLU A 255 19.24 -27.87 -17.41
N LEU A 256 19.98 -26.82 -17.77
CA LEU A 256 19.84 -26.09 -19.03
C LEU A 256 21.14 -26.20 -19.83
N THR A 257 21.05 -26.23 -21.14
CA THR A 257 22.17 -26.01 -22.06
C THR A 257 22.08 -24.59 -22.61
N ILE A 258 23.13 -23.79 -22.38
CA ILE A 258 23.23 -22.41 -22.85
C ILE A 258 24.28 -22.34 -23.96
N ALA A 259 23.93 -21.74 -25.09
CA ALA A 259 24.82 -21.57 -26.24
C ALA A 259 24.61 -20.21 -26.89
N SER A 260 25.68 -19.66 -27.46
CA SER A 260 25.62 -18.48 -28.32
C SER A 260 26.54 -18.66 -29.52
N LYS A 261 26.72 -17.63 -30.34
CA LYS A 261 27.65 -17.70 -31.48
C LYS A 261 29.10 -17.87 -31.03
N SER A 262 29.50 -17.23 -29.93
CA SER A 262 30.86 -17.29 -29.38
C SER A 262 31.02 -18.30 -28.24
N GLN A 263 29.94 -18.63 -27.51
CA GLN A 263 29.95 -19.60 -26.42
C GLN A 263 29.48 -20.97 -26.91
N PRO A 264 30.32 -22.03 -26.88
CA PRO A 264 29.87 -23.38 -27.20
C PRO A 264 28.82 -23.85 -26.16
N PRO A 265 27.94 -24.79 -26.54
CA PRO A 265 26.93 -25.31 -25.62
C PRO A 265 27.54 -25.79 -24.29
N ALA A 266 27.04 -25.27 -23.18
CA ALA A 266 27.49 -25.59 -21.83
C ALA A 266 26.29 -25.78 -20.89
N SER A 267 26.43 -26.69 -19.91
CA SER A 267 25.40 -26.93 -18.90
C SER A 267 25.40 -25.86 -17.82
N ALA A 268 24.21 -25.40 -17.44
CA ALA A 268 23.93 -24.61 -16.26
C ALA A 268 22.88 -25.35 -15.41
N TYR A 269 22.93 -25.16 -14.09
CA TYR A 269 22.02 -25.84 -13.16
C TYR A 269 21.26 -24.81 -12.33
N LEU A 270 19.94 -24.87 -12.37
CA LEU A 270 19.06 -23.97 -11.64
C LEU A 270 18.60 -24.58 -10.32
N GLY A 271 18.32 -23.71 -9.36
CA GLY A 271 17.54 -24.04 -8.18
C GLY A 271 16.07 -24.14 -8.48
N LYS A 272 15.39 -25.03 -7.76
CA LYS A 272 13.94 -24.98 -7.63
C LYS A 272 13.54 -23.70 -6.90
N TRP A 273 12.81 -22.83 -7.58
CA TRP A 273 12.26 -21.58 -7.05
C TRP A 273 13.31 -20.62 -6.48
N ALA A 274 14.45 -20.51 -7.15
CA ALA A 274 15.50 -19.54 -6.84
C ALA A 274 16.09 -18.99 -8.14
N PHE A 275 16.14 -17.66 -8.28
CA PHE A 275 16.70 -17.01 -9.46
C PHE A 275 18.23 -17.05 -9.43
N SER A 276 18.82 -17.41 -10.56
CA SER A 276 20.25 -17.26 -10.88
C SER A 276 20.41 -16.20 -11.96
N GLN A 277 21.48 -15.41 -11.90
CA GLN A 277 21.73 -14.30 -12.83
C GLN A 277 22.74 -14.73 -13.92
N PHE A 278 22.42 -14.47 -15.18
CA PHE A 278 23.28 -14.80 -16.33
C PHE A 278 23.55 -13.55 -17.16
N ARG A 279 24.82 -13.14 -17.28
CA ARG A 279 25.22 -12.03 -18.16
C ARG A 279 25.30 -12.52 -19.61
N LEU A 280 24.59 -11.85 -20.50
CA LEU A 280 24.54 -12.15 -21.94
C LEU A 280 25.04 -10.95 -22.74
N THR A 281 25.95 -11.19 -23.68
CA THR A 281 26.56 -10.16 -24.54
C THR A 281 26.18 -10.28 -26.01
N GLU A 282 25.40 -11.30 -26.36
CA GLU A 282 24.90 -11.57 -27.70
C GLU A 282 23.68 -12.51 -27.63
N THR A 283 22.93 -12.62 -28.72
CA THR A 283 21.77 -13.52 -28.80
C THR A 283 22.13 -14.93 -28.36
N THR A 284 21.37 -15.43 -27.38
CA THR A 284 21.70 -16.66 -26.65
C THR A 284 20.53 -17.64 -26.71
N GLU A 285 20.82 -18.89 -27.03
CA GLU A 285 19.87 -20.00 -27.01
C GLU A 285 19.97 -20.73 -25.66
N ILE A 286 18.82 -20.95 -25.03
CA ILE A 286 18.69 -21.71 -23.78
C ILE A 286 17.80 -22.90 -24.08
N THR A 287 18.34 -24.10 -23.93
CA THR A 287 17.64 -25.36 -24.18
C THR A 287 17.57 -26.18 -22.90
N PRO A 288 16.38 -26.48 -22.35
CA PRO A 288 16.27 -27.32 -21.17
C PRO A 288 16.57 -28.78 -21.49
N ALA A 289 17.10 -29.52 -20.52
CA ALA A 289 17.36 -30.96 -20.66
C ALA A 289 16.08 -31.82 -20.66
N SER A 290 14.95 -31.25 -20.25
CA SER A 290 13.64 -31.91 -20.19
C SER A 290 12.49 -30.92 -20.49
N ASP A 291 11.25 -31.40 -20.53
CA ASP A 291 10.05 -30.56 -20.72
C ASP A 291 9.57 -29.85 -19.43
N ALA A 292 10.39 -29.86 -18.37
CA ALA A 292 10.11 -29.13 -17.13
C ALA A 292 10.04 -27.61 -17.40
N VAL A 293 9.13 -26.94 -16.68
CA VAL A 293 8.99 -25.47 -16.75
C VAL A 293 10.21 -24.82 -16.12
N TYR A 294 10.58 -23.64 -16.60
CA TYR A 294 11.50 -22.74 -15.90
C TYR A 294 11.03 -21.31 -16.11
N ALA A 295 11.30 -20.45 -15.14
CA ALA A 295 10.97 -19.03 -15.22
C ALA A 295 12.16 -18.26 -15.81
N VAL A 296 11.89 -17.49 -16.85
CA VAL A 296 12.86 -16.59 -17.49
C VAL A 296 12.47 -15.16 -17.16
N GLY A 297 13.32 -14.47 -16.41
CA GLY A 297 13.14 -13.08 -16.03
C GLY A 297 13.18 -12.14 -17.24
N THR A 298 12.58 -10.96 -17.07
CA THR A 298 12.71 -9.87 -18.04
C THR A 298 14.19 -9.46 -18.13
N PRO A 299 14.80 -9.40 -19.33
CA PRO A 299 16.21 -9.03 -19.47
C PRO A 299 16.50 -7.64 -18.90
N ILE A 300 17.45 -7.56 -17.97
CA ILE A 300 17.90 -6.33 -17.33
C ILE A 300 18.96 -5.70 -18.22
N ARG A 301 18.65 -4.55 -18.81
CA ARG A 301 19.57 -3.86 -19.74
C ARG A 301 20.68 -3.16 -18.97
N LEU A 302 21.93 -3.40 -19.37
CA LEU A 302 23.09 -2.71 -18.83
C LEU A 302 23.35 -1.41 -19.59
N GLY A 303 23.87 -0.42 -18.89
CA GLY A 303 24.27 0.87 -19.42
C GLY A 303 23.69 2.06 -18.64
N HIS A 304 24.52 3.09 -18.50
CA HIS A 304 24.13 4.38 -17.96
C HIS A 304 23.59 5.31 -19.05
N SER A 305 22.50 6.01 -18.77
CA SER A 305 22.02 7.13 -19.58
C SER A 305 22.37 8.47 -18.91
N PRO A 306 22.98 9.43 -19.62
CA PRO A 306 23.28 10.75 -19.07
C PRO A 306 22.03 11.57 -18.74
N ALA A 307 20.83 11.12 -19.16
CA ALA A 307 19.55 11.72 -18.78
C ALA A 307 19.07 11.28 -17.39
N ARG A 308 19.69 10.26 -16.79
CA ARG A 308 19.33 9.68 -15.49
C ARG A 308 20.43 9.89 -14.46
N ARG A 309 20.06 9.72 -13.19
CA ARG A 309 21.00 9.53 -12.10
C ARG A 309 21.40 8.05 -12.08
N LYS A 310 22.62 7.74 -11.64
CA LYS A 310 23.03 6.34 -11.48
C LYS A 310 22.26 5.67 -10.35
N LEU A 311 21.94 6.43 -9.30
CA LEU A 311 21.21 5.93 -8.13
C LEU A 311 20.10 6.90 -7.70
N VAL A 312 18.88 6.40 -7.61
CA VAL A 312 17.79 7.04 -6.86
C VAL A 312 17.38 6.06 -5.76
N LEU A 313 17.65 6.39 -4.50
CA LEU A 313 17.44 5.52 -3.36
C LEU A 313 16.43 6.13 -2.37
N ASN A 314 15.34 5.42 -2.15
CA ASN A 314 14.32 5.72 -1.17
C ASN A 314 14.46 4.80 0.05
N ILE A 315 14.72 5.37 1.21
CA ILE A 315 14.86 4.65 2.49
C ILE A 315 13.68 5.04 3.38
N LEU A 316 12.81 4.07 3.64
CA LEU A 316 11.64 4.21 4.51
C LEU A 316 11.94 3.60 5.88
N ILE A 317 11.89 4.42 6.93
CA ILE A 317 12.01 4.00 8.34
C ILE A 317 10.62 3.96 8.96
N ASP A 318 10.04 2.76 9.03
CA ASP A 318 8.63 2.52 9.39
C ASP A 318 8.30 3.01 10.80
N GLY A 319 7.28 3.85 10.92
CA GLY A 319 6.76 4.32 12.21
C GLY A 319 7.70 5.24 12.99
N LEU A 320 8.68 5.88 12.34
CA LEU A 320 9.56 6.85 13.00
C LEU A 320 8.80 8.13 13.38
N ALA A 321 8.54 8.31 14.67
CA ALA A 321 7.92 9.52 15.22
C ALA A 321 8.88 10.73 15.19
N TRP A 322 8.91 11.47 14.08
CA TRP A 322 9.81 12.61 13.90
C TRP A 322 9.56 13.73 14.93
N ASN A 323 8.31 13.95 15.35
CA ASN A 323 8.00 14.92 16.41
C ASN A 323 8.80 14.68 17.71
N ILE A 324 9.13 13.41 17.97
CA ILE A 324 9.91 12.99 19.13
C ILE A 324 11.40 12.91 18.78
N ALA A 325 11.77 12.25 17.68
CA ALA A 325 13.16 12.05 17.30
C ALA A 325 13.91 13.39 17.09
N ARG A 326 13.23 14.41 16.54
CA ARG A 326 13.81 15.74 16.29
C ARG A 326 14.27 16.47 17.55
N THR A 327 13.68 16.18 18.72
CA THR A 327 14.05 16.86 19.98
C THR A 327 15.41 16.40 20.50
N HIS A 328 15.91 15.27 19.98
CA HIS A 328 17.22 14.71 20.24
C HIS A 328 18.08 14.63 18.97
N PHE A 329 17.68 15.31 17.89
CA PHE A 329 18.48 15.38 16.67
C PHE A 329 19.52 16.52 16.81
N PRO A 330 20.81 16.30 16.47
CA PRO A 330 21.36 15.13 15.78
C PRO A 330 21.79 13.95 16.68
N ASP A 331 21.85 14.12 18.00
CA ASP A 331 22.48 13.16 18.94
C ASP A 331 21.93 11.72 18.88
N ALA A 332 20.64 11.54 18.57
CA ALA A 332 20.02 10.21 18.45
C ALA A 332 20.22 9.54 17.08
N MET A 333 20.59 10.32 16.06
CA MET A 333 20.80 9.88 14.67
C MET A 333 22.02 10.59 14.05
N PRO A 334 23.23 10.45 14.65
CA PRO A 334 24.39 11.25 14.25
C PRO A 334 24.88 10.95 12.84
N ASN A 335 24.73 9.71 12.34
CA ASN A 335 25.21 9.33 11.02
C ASN A 335 24.28 9.85 9.92
N ILE A 336 22.96 9.68 10.10
CA ILE A 336 21.95 10.29 9.23
C ILE A 336 22.12 11.82 9.24
N ALA A 337 22.29 12.43 10.42
CA ALA A 337 22.51 13.86 10.53
C ALA A 337 23.75 14.34 9.77
N HIS A 338 24.86 13.59 9.86
CA HIS A 338 26.09 13.91 9.13
C HIS A 338 25.86 13.90 7.63
N PHE A 339 25.22 12.85 7.10
CA PHE A 339 24.94 12.73 5.69
C PHE A 339 24.00 13.86 5.21
N PHE A 340 22.89 14.11 5.90
CA PHE A 340 21.91 15.13 5.49
C PHE A 340 22.27 16.57 5.89
N ALA A 341 23.38 16.81 6.59
CA ALA A 341 23.90 18.17 6.80
C ALA A 341 24.25 18.87 5.47
N ARG A 342 24.46 18.09 4.40
CA ARG A 342 24.64 18.56 3.02
C ARG A 342 23.38 18.47 2.16
N GLY A 343 22.24 18.09 2.74
CA GLY A 343 20.95 17.97 2.06
C GLY A 343 19.92 19.00 2.51
N THR A 344 18.65 18.68 2.27
CA THR A 344 17.48 19.39 2.81
C THR A 344 16.74 18.50 3.81
N ILE A 345 16.44 19.05 4.99
CA ILE A 345 15.65 18.42 6.05
C ILE A 345 14.30 19.15 6.14
N PHE A 346 13.19 18.42 6.01
CA PHE A 346 11.85 18.97 6.16
C PHE A 346 11.37 18.79 7.60
N ASP A 347 11.42 19.87 8.38
CA ASP A 347 11.12 19.78 9.81
C ASP A 347 9.61 19.66 10.08
N GLN A 348 8.77 20.07 9.13
CA GLN A 348 7.31 20.11 9.24
C GLN A 348 6.63 19.16 8.23
N HIS A 349 7.11 17.91 8.17
CA HIS A 349 6.55 16.85 7.33
C HIS A 349 5.49 16.00 8.04
N PHE A 350 4.38 15.71 7.34
CA PHE A 350 3.22 15.03 7.90
C PHE A 350 2.70 13.90 7.02
N SER A 351 2.51 12.73 7.63
CA SER A 351 1.75 11.65 7.06
C SER A 351 0.26 11.99 6.97
N THR A 352 -0.36 11.50 5.91
CA THR A 352 -1.81 11.54 5.72
C THR A 352 -2.54 10.50 6.56
N SER A 353 -1.83 9.51 7.11
CA SER A 353 -2.43 8.39 7.85
C SER A 353 -1.58 8.02 9.06
N GLU A 354 -2.18 7.27 9.99
CA GLU A 354 -1.52 6.80 11.21
C GLU A 354 -0.83 5.44 11.07
N CYS A 355 -0.90 4.83 9.87
CA CYS A 355 -0.59 3.42 9.64
C CYS A 355 0.05 3.20 8.27
N THR A 356 0.95 2.23 8.18
CA THR A 356 1.72 1.85 7.00
C THR A 356 0.83 1.54 5.79
N TYR A 357 -0.17 0.67 5.96
CA TYR A 357 -0.99 0.17 4.86
C TYR A 357 -1.64 1.28 4.00
N PRO A 358 -2.32 2.30 4.58
CA PRO A 358 -2.82 3.44 3.80
C PRO A 358 -1.75 4.49 3.44
N SER A 359 -0.61 4.54 4.12
CA SER A 359 0.43 5.54 3.86
C SER A 359 1.26 5.23 2.62
N LEU A 360 1.57 3.96 2.34
CA LEU A 360 2.39 3.57 1.19
C LEU A 360 1.77 3.93 -0.17
N PRO A 361 0.47 3.66 -0.44
CA PRO A 361 -0.18 4.12 -1.67
C PRO A 361 -0.12 5.64 -1.86
N VAL A 362 -0.17 6.41 -0.77
CA VAL A 362 -0.10 7.88 -0.81
C VAL A 362 1.28 8.34 -1.27
N ILE A 363 2.33 7.73 -0.72
CA ILE A 363 3.72 8.01 -1.10
C ILE A 363 3.96 7.65 -2.56
N GLU A 364 3.49 6.47 -2.98
CA GLU A 364 3.73 5.94 -4.32
C GLU A 364 2.90 6.64 -5.41
N THR A 365 1.78 7.30 -5.09
CA THR A 365 0.89 7.89 -6.12
C THR A 365 0.65 9.39 -5.97
N GLY A 366 1.05 9.99 -4.86
CA GLY A 366 0.74 11.37 -4.51
C GLY A 366 -0.74 11.63 -4.19
N ARG A 367 -1.56 10.59 -4.00
CA ARG A 367 -3.01 10.71 -3.77
C ARG A 367 -3.40 10.25 -2.36
N TYR A 368 -4.31 10.97 -1.71
CA TYR A 368 -4.79 10.68 -0.37
C TYR A 368 -5.60 9.38 -0.30
N PRO A 369 -5.77 8.77 0.90
CA PRO A 369 -6.56 7.56 1.07
C PRO A 369 -8.01 7.66 0.57
N THR A 370 -8.58 8.88 0.57
CA THR A 370 -9.90 9.16 -0.01
C THR A 370 -9.96 8.95 -1.52
N HIS A 371 -8.84 9.02 -2.22
CA HIS A 371 -8.72 8.76 -3.66
C HIS A 371 -8.17 7.36 -3.95
N THR A 372 -7.13 6.91 -3.25
CA THR A 372 -6.55 5.57 -3.47
C THR A 372 -7.49 4.45 -3.05
N GLN A 373 -8.35 4.70 -2.05
CA GLN A 373 -9.29 3.75 -1.46
C GLN A 373 -8.63 2.51 -0.81
N VAL A 374 -7.29 2.51 -0.68
CA VAL A 374 -6.52 1.47 0.02
C VAL A 374 -6.36 1.87 1.49
N PHE A 375 -7.31 1.44 2.32
CA PHE A 375 -7.28 1.65 3.78
C PHE A 375 -7.86 0.46 4.58
N ASN A 376 -8.47 -0.51 3.89
CA ASN A 376 -9.10 -1.68 4.51
C ASN A 376 -8.22 -2.92 4.28
N GLU A 377 -7.50 -3.36 5.31
CA GLU A 377 -6.61 -4.54 5.26
C GLU A 377 -7.35 -5.86 4.99
N ARG A 378 -8.69 -5.88 5.13
CA ARG A 378 -9.52 -7.06 4.82
C ARG A 378 -9.93 -7.13 3.36
N ASN A 379 -9.39 -6.25 2.53
CA ASN A 379 -9.66 -6.23 1.10
C ASN A 379 -8.37 -6.02 0.30
N SER A 380 -8.28 -6.69 -0.83
CA SER A 380 -7.10 -6.80 -1.69
C SER A 380 -7.34 -6.20 -3.09
N HIS A 381 -8.23 -5.21 -3.23
CA HIS A 381 -8.40 -4.54 -4.52
C HIS A 381 -7.11 -3.86 -4.96
N GLU A 382 -6.84 -3.96 -6.26
CA GLU A 382 -5.70 -3.32 -6.89
C GLU A 382 -5.98 -1.83 -7.12
N LEU A 383 -4.95 -0.99 -6.94
CA LEU A 383 -4.98 0.39 -7.41
C LEU A 383 -5.26 0.42 -8.91
N PRO A 384 -6.08 1.36 -9.39
CA PRO A 384 -6.26 1.59 -10.83
C PRO A 384 -4.91 1.79 -11.54
N LEU A 385 -4.79 1.25 -12.76
CA LEU A 385 -3.55 1.35 -13.55
C LEU A 385 -3.25 2.77 -14.04
N ASP A 386 -4.26 3.64 -14.10
CA ASP A 386 -4.10 5.07 -14.43
C ASP A 386 -3.56 5.89 -13.24
N MET A 387 -3.64 5.37 -12.01
CA MET A 387 -2.91 5.90 -10.86
C MET A 387 -1.47 5.36 -10.88
N MET A 388 -0.63 5.96 -11.73
CA MET A 388 0.79 5.61 -11.87
C MET A 388 1.53 5.69 -10.53
N THR A 389 2.23 4.63 -10.18
CA THR A 389 3.12 4.55 -9.00
C THR A 389 4.50 5.13 -9.29
N LEU A 390 5.28 5.48 -8.26
CA LEU A 390 6.67 5.95 -8.44
C LEU A 390 7.49 4.92 -9.19
N SER A 391 7.37 3.66 -8.79
CA SER A 391 8.07 2.57 -9.46
C SER A 391 7.75 2.47 -10.95
N GLU A 392 6.49 2.65 -11.36
CA GLU A 392 6.13 2.66 -12.79
C GLU A 392 6.74 3.87 -13.51
N CYS A 393 6.63 5.06 -12.93
CA CYS A 393 7.22 6.27 -13.52
C CYS A 393 8.74 6.14 -13.71
N MET A 394 9.44 5.53 -12.75
CA MET A 394 10.89 5.33 -12.81
C MET A 394 11.28 4.24 -13.81
N THR A 395 10.51 3.14 -13.88
CA THR A 395 10.68 2.09 -14.88
C THR A 395 10.45 2.64 -16.30
N ASP A 396 9.46 3.51 -16.51
CA ASP A 396 9.20 4.18 -17.80
C ASP A 396 10.34 5.13 -18.22
N LEU A 397 11.02 5.75 -17.25
CA LEU A 397 12.25 6.50 -17.50
C LEU A 397 13.45 5.58 -17.83
N GLY A 398 13.31 4.27 -17.65
CA GLY A 398 14.30 3.24 -17.95
C GLY A 398 15.31 2.99 -16.82
N TYR A 399 14.96 3.31 -15.58
CA TYR A 399 15.69 2.81 -14.42
C TYR A 399 15.43 1.31 -14.25
N TYR A 400 16.42 0.57 -13.73
CA TYR A 400 16.18 -0.74 -13.15
C TYR A 400 15.58 -0.54 -11.76
N ALA A 401 14.29 -0.83 -11.63
CA ALA A 401 13.56 -0.61 -10.39
C ALA A 401 13.62 -1.86 -9.51
N ALA A 402 14.25 -1.79 -8.34
CA ALA A 402 14.33 -2.92 -7.42
C ALA A 402 14.07 -2.54 -5.96
N ALA A 403 13.52 -3.47 -5.18
CA ALA A 403 13.46 -3.35 -3.73
C ALA A 403 14.35 -4.44 -3.09
N PRO A 404 15.57 -4.10 -2.63
CA PRO A 404 16.42 -5.04 -1.90
C PRO A 404 15.79 -5.55 -0.59
N MET A 405 14.89 -4.76 -0.01
CA MET A 405 14.01 -5.13 1.08
C MET A 405 12.74 -4.27 1.03
N GLY A 406 11.56 -4.88 0.88
CA GLY A 406 10.27 -4.20 0.88
C GLY A 406 9.23 -4.91 1.75
N ALA A 407 8.22 -4.18 2.21
CA ALA A 407 7.10 -4.76 2.94
C ALA A 407 6.22 -5.64 2.05
N ALA A 408 5.65 -6.69 2.64
CA ALA A 408 4.68 -7.58 2.02
C ALA A 408 3.27 -6.97 1.89
N ASP A 409 2.92 -6.06 2.81
CA ASP A 409 1.59 -5.46 2.93
C ASP A 409 1.07 -4.75 1.67
N PRO A 410 1.85 -3.91 0.96
CA PRO A 410 1.35 -3.12 -0.17
C PRO A 410 1.32 -3.88 -1.51
N ILE A 411 1.74 -5.16 -1.55
CA ILE A 411 1.90 -5.87 -2.82
C ILE A 411 0.55 -6.17 -3.46
N TYR A 412 -0.43 -6.69 -2.70
CA TYR A 412 -1.73 -7.08 -3.26
C TYR A 412 -2.54 -5.89 -3.77
N SER A 413 -2.36 -4.70 -3.21
CA SER A 413 -2.97 -3.47 -3.73
C SER A 413 -2.29 -2.94 -5.00
N GLY A 414 -1.21 -3.57 -5.46
CA GLY A 414 -0.46 -3.13 -6.65
C GLY A 414 0.37 -1.87 -6.41
N THR A 415 0.53 -1.43 -5.15
CA THR A 415 1.28 -0.21 -4.81
C THR A 415 2.76 -0.26 -5.23
N LEU A 416 3.35 -1.46 -5.28
CA LEU A 416 4.73 -1.69 -5.71
C LEU A 416 4.82 -2.34 -7.11
N ARG A 417 3.80 -2.20 -7.96
CA ARG A 417 3.71 -2.98 -9.21
C ARG A 417 4.72 -2.61 -10.29
N GLY A 418 5.39 -1.46 -10.19
CA GLY A 418 6.35 -0.99 -11.19
C GLY A 418 7.77 -1.52 -11.03
N TYR A 419 8.11 -2.14 -9.91
CA TYR A 419 9.45 -2.70 -9.69
C TYR A 419 9.70 -3.93 -10.58
N ASP A 420 10.92 -4.13 -11.06
CA ASP A 420 11.33 -5.31 -11.79
C ASP A 420 11.57 -6.51 -10.87
N GLN A 421 12.11 -6.23 -9.67
CA GLN A 421 12.40 -7.22 -8.64
C GLN A 421 12.08 -6.68 -7.24
N LEU A 422 11.32 -7.45 -6.46
CA LEU A 422 10.99 -7.14 -5.06
C LEU A 422 11.47 -8.27 -4.14
N ASN A 423 12.35 -7.97 -3.20
CA ASN A 423 12.68 -8.89 -2.11
C ASN A 423 11.86 -8.50 -0.87
N THR A 424 10.95 -9.37 -0.44
CA THR A 424 9.94 -9.03 0.57
C THR A 424 9.89 -10.03 1.71
N THR A 425 9.55 -9.56 2.91
CA THR A 425 9.28 -10.38 4.09
C THR A 425 7.99 -9.93 4.74
N GLY A 426 7.31 -10.84 5.45
CA GLY A 426 5.99 -10.55 6.04
C GLY A 426 6.03 -9.65 7.28
N TRP A 427 7.19 -9.46 7.93
CA TRP A 427 7.25 -8.70 9.18
C TRP A 427 8.62 -8.10 9.51
N LYS A 428 9.67 -8.94 9.55
CA LYS A 428 11.01 -8.53 9.96
C LYS A 428 11.76 -7.87 8.80
N LEU A 429 11.81 -6.54 8.86
CA LEU A 429 12.53 -5.68 7.92
C LEU A 429 13.72 -5.04 8.65
N LEU A 430 14.73 -5.85 9.01
CA LEU A 430 15.84 -5.39 9.84
C LEU A 430 16.85 -4.57 9.03
N SER A 431 17.18 -3.36 9.51
CA SER A 431 18.13 -2.44 8.89
C SER A 431 19.50 -3.04 8.58
N ALA A 432 20.00 -3.98 9.39
CA ALA A 432 21.29 -4.62 9.14
C ALA A 432 21.28 -5.47 7.86
N GLU A 433 20.26 -6.30 7.69
CA GLU A 433 20.10 -7.15 6.49
C GLU A 433 19.72 -6.30 5.27
N ALA A 434 18.86 -5.31 5.48
CA ALA A 434 18.39 -4.42 4.44
C ALA A 434 19.55 -3.62 3.83
N VAL A 435 20.47 -3.11 4.66
CA VAL A 435 21.69 -2.41 4.22
C VAL A 435 22.62 -3.33 3.44
N ASP A 436 22.91 -4.52 3.96
CA ASP A 436 23.78 -5.50 3.31
C ASP A 436 23.24 -5.91 1.93
N ARG A 437 21.96 -6.26 1.84
CA ARG A 437 21.27 -6.55 0.57
C ARG A 437 21.30 -5.37 -0.40
N THR A 438 21.20 -4.14 0.10
CA THR A 438 21.26 -2.96 -0.77
C THR A 438 22.66 -2.75 -1.33
N ILE A 439 23.71 -2.95 -0.54
CA ILE A 439 25.10 -2.88 -1.04
C ILE A 439 25.33 -3.97 -2.08
N MET A 440 24.89 -5.21 -1.82
CA MET A 440 24.98 -6.29 -2.81
C MET A 440 24.21 -5.99 -4.10
N GLN A 441 23.04 -5.36 -4.01
CA GLN A 441 22.28 -4.89 -5.17
C GLN A 441 23.07 -3.83 -5.96
N LEU A 442 23.68 -2.86 -5.26
CA LEU A 442 24.50 -1.83 -5.89
C LEU A 442 25.70 -2.44 -6.59
N GLU A 443 26.37 -3.43 -5.99
CA GLU A 443 27.52 -4.14 -6.58
C GLU A 443 27.14 -5.05 -7.75
N ALA A 444 26.00 -5.73 -7.66
CA ALA A 444 25.57 -6.68 -8.69
C ALA A 444 25.08 -5.99 -9.98
N PHE A 445 24.57 -4.76 -9.86
CA PHE A 445 23.94 -4.01 -10.95
C PHE A 445 24.53 -2.58 -11.09
N ASP A 446 25.81 -2.40 -10.77
CA ASP A 446 26.55 -1.13 -10.84
C ASP A 446 26.60 -0.53 -12.26
N GLU A 447 26.44 -1.37 -13.28
CA GLU A 447 26.34 -0.99 -14.69
C GLU A 447 24.94 -0.48 -15.10
N THR A 448 23.95 -0.45 -14.20
CA THR A 448 22.59 0.04 -14.46
C THR A 448 22.31 1.38 -13.77
N ASP A 449 21.32 2.12 -14.27
CA ASP A 449 20.73 3.23 -13.52
C ASP A 449 19.64 2.67 -12.59
N GLN A 450 19.83 2.77 -11.27
CA GLN A 450 18.97 2.07 -10.30
C GLN A 450 17.97 2.99 -9.60
N PHE A 451 16.72 2.54 -9.51
CA PHE A 451 15.71 3.09 -8.61
C PHE A 451 15.43 2.08 -7.50
N LEU A 452 15.87 2.38 -6.29
CA LEU A 452 15.87 1.45 -5.16
C LEU A 452 14.91 1.87 -4.07
N HIS A 453 14.15 0.90 -3.55
CA HIS A 453 13.32 1.08 -2.35
C HIS A 453 13.78 0.15 -1.22
N LEU A 454 14.04 0.76 -0.08
CA LEU A 454 14.53 0.11 1.12
C LEU A 454 13.59 0.40 2.29
N HIS A 455 12.79 -0.59 2.69
CA HIS A 455 11.87 -0.50 3.83
C HIS A 455 12.50 -1.18 5.05
N VAL A 456 12.67 -0.44 6.15
CA VAL A 456 13.13 -0.97 7.44
C VAL A 456 12.14 -0.68 8.56
N ALA A 457 11.94 -1.63 9.48
CA ALA A 457 10.93 -1.54 10.53
C ALA A 457 11.51 -1.64 11.96
N ASP A 458 12.81 -1.34 12.14
CA ASP A 458 13.49 -1.43 13.44
C ASP A 458 12.78 -0.63 14.54
N VAL A 459 12.25 0.55 14.22
CA VAL A 459 11.63 1.48 15.18
C VAL A 459 10.12 1.33 15.32
N HIS A 460 9.49 0.54 14.43
CA HIS A 460 8.06 0.30 14.49
C HIS A 460 7.70 -0.40 15.81
N PRO A 461 6.75 0.12 16.59
CA PRO A 461 6.44 -0.42 17.90
C PRO A 461 5.59 -1.69 17.79
N TRP A 462 6.01 -2.75 18.49
CA TRP A 462 5.28 -4.01 18.58
C TRP A 462 4.71 -4.21 19.97
N ASN A 463 3.54 -4.85 20.05
CA ASN A 463 2.93 -5.20 21.32
C ASN A 463 3.90 -6.05 22.15
N ALA A 464 4.15 -5.65 23.39
CA ALA A 464 5.09 -6.32 24.29
C ALA A 464 4.73 -7.79 24.57
N LYS A 465 3.44 -8.15 24.47
CA LYS A 465 2.99 -9.52 24.71
C LYS A 465 3.47 -10.44 23.60
N GLY A 466 4.44 -11.29 23.93
CA GLY A 466 5.07 -12.22 22.97
C GLY A 466 6.21 -11.61 22.15
N PHE A 467 6.56 -10.34 22.37
CA PHE A 467 7.67 -9.67 21.69
C PHE A 467 8.93 -9.66 22.56
N LYS A 468 10.09 -9.90 21.94
CA LYS A 468 11.38 -9.84 22.62
C LYS A 468 12.04 -8.49 22.42
N PHE A 469 12.23 -7.76 23.51
CA PHE A 469 12.92 -6.47 23.51
C PHE A 469 14.44 -6.63 23.39
N HIS A 470 15.12 -5.56 23.00
CA HIS A 470 16.57 -5.56 22.94
C HIS A 470 17.21 -5.87 24.30
N PRO A 471 18.30 -6.65 24.35
CA PRO A 471 18.97 -6.98 25.61
C PRO A 471 19.28 -5.75 26.47
N ALA A 472 19.76 -4.66 25.86
CA ALA A 472 20.05 -3.42 26.58
C ALA A 472 18.82 -2.78 27.26
N VAL A 473 17.64 -2.90 26.64
CA VAL A 473 16.37 -2.45 27.24
C VAL A 473 16.01 -3.36 28.41
N GLU A 474 16.06 -4.68 28.20
CA GLU A 474 15.72 -5.67 29.22
C GLU A 474 16.64 -5.59 30.45
N THR A 475 17.94 -5.30 30.27
CA THR A 475 18.93 -5.30 31.36
C THR A 475 19.02 -3.99 32.13
N HIS A 476 18.64 -2.87 31.52
CA HIS A 476 18.78 -1.54 32.16
C HIS A 476 17.47 -1.00 32.73
N LEU A 477 16.32 -1.46 32.25
CA LEU A 477 15.04 -1.05 32.83
C LEU A 477 14.82 -1.66 34.22
N PRO A 478 14.38 -0.88 35.22
CA PRO A 478 14.00 -1.40 36.51
C PRO A 478 12.82 -2.37 36.38
N LEU A 479 12.74 -3.35 37.28
CA LEU A 479 11.71 -4.38 37.24
C LEU A 479 10.29 -3.79 37.22
N SER A 480 10.04 -2.69 37.92
CA SER A 480 8.73 -2.00 37.95
C SER A 480 8.30 -1.44 36.59
N GLU A 481 9.23 -1.13 35.70
CA GLU A 481 8.95 -0.65 34.34
C GLU A 481 8.93 -1.80 33.31
N ARG A 482 9.30 -3.01 33.74
CA ARG A 482 9.21 -4.25 32.97
C ARG A 482 7.96 -5.07 33.27
N LEU A 483 7.31 -4.83 34.41
CA LEU A 483 6.09 -5.51 34.84
C LEU A 483 4.89 -4.58 34.62
N PHE A 484 4.05 -4.91 33.65
CA PHE A 484 2.85 -4.15 33.31
C PHE A 484 1.79 -5.09 32.73
N ASP A 485 0.52 -4.75 32.94
CA ASP A 485 -0.58 -5.46 32.29
C ASP A 485 -0.62 -5.06 30.81
N THR A 486 -0.73 -6.07 29.94
CA THR A 486 -0.76 -5.87 28.50
C THR A 486 -1.97 -6.58 27.91
N ASP A 487 -2.77 -5.83 27.16
CA ASP A 487 -3.79 -6.39 26.29
C ASP A 487 -3.12 -6.96 25.02
N GLU A 488 -3.41 -8.20 24.65
CA GLU A 488 -2.86 -8.79 23.41
C GLU A 488 -3.54 -8.28 22.15
N HIS A 489 -4.72 -7.69 22.27
CA HIS A 489 -5.53 -7.23 21.15
C HIS A 489 -5.30 -5.76 20.79
N ILE A 490 -4.43 -5.05 21.52
CA ILE A 490 -4.13 -3.66 21.21
C ILE A 490 -3.24 -3.57 19.96
N ALA A 491 -3.73 -2.82 18.96
CA ALA A 491 -3.00 -2.53 17.73
C ALA A 491 -1.79 -1.62 18.00
N SER A 492 -0.74 -1.72 17.16
CA SER A 492 0.51 -0.95 17.28
C SER A 492 0.26 0.56 17.36
N VAL A 493 -0.64 1.07 16.51
CA VAL A 493 -1.03 2.50 16.43
C VAL A 493 -1.73 3.04 17.69
N ARG A 494 -2.15 2.16 18.61
CA ARG A 494 -2.79 2.50 19.88
C ARG A 494 -1.94 2.15 21.09
N LEU A 495 -0.69 1.72 20.91
CA LEU A 495 0.15 1.29 22.03
C LEU A 495 0.31 2.42 23.05
N PRO A 496 0.20 2.10 24.36
CA PRO A 496 0.21 3.09 25.41
C PRO A 496 1.61 3.66 25.64
N LYS A 497 1.65 4.81 26.30
CA LYS A 497 2.89 5.42 26.78
C LYS A 497 3.51 4.63 27.92
N LEU A 498 4.28 3.60 27.58
CA LEU A 498 5.06 2.81 28.53
C LEU A 498 6.56 3.01 28.29
N LYS A 499 7.31 3.10 29.39
CA LYS A 499 8.75 3.33 29.36
C LYS A 499 9.51 2.27 28.57
N ILE A 500 9.06 1.01 28.61
CA ILE A 500 9.66 -0.08 27.82
C ILE A 500 9.58 0.15 26.31
N TYR A 501 8.46 0.66 25.78
CA TYR A 501 8.34 0.98 24.36
C TYR A 501 9.22 2.16 23.98
N GLN A 502 9.32 3.17 24.85
CA GLN A 502 10.15 4.35 24.61
C GLN A 502 11.64 4.00 24.59
N GLU A 503 12.12 3.19 25.54
CA GLU A 503 13.50 2.72 25.53
C GLU A 503 13.78 1.80 24.33
N GLN A 504 12.84 0.93 23.96
CA GLN A 504 12.96 0.13 22.73
C GLN A 504 13.10 1.02 21.50
N PHE A 505 12.26 2.04 21.35
CA PHE A 505 12.33 2.99 20.25
C PHE A 505 13.72 3.66 20.16
N TRP A 506 14.24 4.21 21.26
CA TRP A 506 15.55 4.88 21.23
C TRP A 506 16.70 3.91 20.94
N GLN A 507 16.66 2.69 21.47
CA GLN A 507 17.68 1.68 21.20
C GLN A 507 17.61 1.19 19.74
N SER A 508 16.40 0.95 19.22
CA SER A 508 16.16 0.63 17.81
C SER A 508 16.65 1.74 16.89
N LEU A 509 16.34 3.01 17.20
CA LEU A 509 16.70 4.15 16.36
C LEU A 509 18.21 4.30 16.24
N ARG A 510 18.95 4.23 17.36
CA ARG A 510 20.42 4.27 17.36
C ARG A 510 21.04 3.09 16.61
N ARG A 511 20.38 1.92 16.66
CA ARG A 511 20.81 0.74 15.90
C ARG A 511 20.58 0.96 14.40
N ALA A 512 19.41 1.43 14.00
CA ALA A 512 19.09 1.73 12.61
C ALA A 512 20.03 2.79 12.03
N ASP A 513 20.27 3.90 12.74
CA ASP A 513 21.23 4.94 12.34
C ASP A 513 22.64 4.38 12.12
N ARG A 514 23.14 3.54 13.04
CA ARG A 514 24.45 2.90 12.90
C ARG A 514 24.52 1.92 11.71
N ASN A 515 23.44 1.19 11.44
CA ASN A 515 23.41 0.25 10.31
C ASN A 515 23.36 1.03 8.99
N LEU A 516 22.46 2.01 8.88
CA LEU A 516 22.32 2.88 7.70
C LEU A 516 23.59 3.68 7.41
N ALA A 517 24.39 4.01 8.43
CA ALA A 517 25.70 4.64 8.25
C ALA A 517 26.60 3.89 7.24
N GLN A 518 26.56 2.55 7.23
CA GLN A 518 27.37 1.76 6.29
C GLN A 518 26.94 2.00 4.85
N LEU A 519 25.63 2.02 4.58
CA LEU A 519 25.09 2.31 3.25
C LEU A 519 25.36 3.75 2.82
N LEU A 520 25.14 4.72 3.72
CA LEU A 520 25.37 6.13 3.41
C LEU A 520 26.84 6.42 3.11
N THR A 521 27.77 5.85 3.89
CA THR A 521 29.21 5.93 3.61
C THR A 521 29.56 5.28 2.27
N TYR A 522 29.03 4.09 1.99
CA TYR A 522 29.23 3.43 0.69
C TYR A 522 28.80 4.34 -0.48
N ILE A 523 27.64 4.99 -0.37
CA ILE A 523 27.17 5.91 -1.41
C ILE A 523 28.16 7.08 -1.59
N GLU A 524 28.64 7.69 -0.50
CA GLU A 524 29.62 8.80 -0.58
C GLU A 524 30.98 8.38 -1.15
N GLU A 525 31.39 7.13 -0.95
CA GLU A 525 32.65 6.58 -1.46
C GLU A 525 32.57 6.18 -2.95
N HIS A 526 31.37 5.85 -3.45
CA HIS A 526 31.18 5.25 -4.77
C HIS A 526 30.47 6.13 -5.80
N TYR A 527 29.80 7.21 -5.39
CA TYR A 527 29.04 8.09 -6.29
C TYR A 527 29.42 9.56 -6.09
N ALA A 528 29.52 10.31 -7.19
CA ALA A 528 29.57 11.77 -7.11
C ALA A 528 28.19 12.35 -6.70
N GLU A 529 28.17 13.55 -6.13
CA GLU A 529 26.95 14.17 -5.60
C GLU A 529 25.85 14.36 -6.67
N GLU A 530 26.25 14.57 -7.93
CA GLU A 530 25.38 14.70 -9.09
C GLU A 530 24.86 13.36 -9.66
N GLU A 531 25.42 12.25 -9.22
CA GLU A 531 25.10 10.89 -9.71
C GLU A 531 24.03 10.19 -8.88
N TYR A 532 23.73 10.68 -7.67
CA TYR A 532 22.73 10.07 -6.80
C TYR A 532 21.64 11.04 -6.34
N LEU A 533 20.51 10.47 -5.93
CA LEU A 533 19.48 11.09 -5.13
C LEU A 533 19.10 10.14 -3.99
N VAL A 534 19.25 10.55 -2.74
CA VAL A 534 18.87 9.77 -1.57
C VAL A 534 17.76 10.49 -0.81
N SER A 535 16.65 9.80 -0.58
CA SER A 535 15.53 10.24 0.25
C SER A 535 15.40 9.32 1.46
N VAL A 536 15.43 9.89 2.67
CA VAL A 536 15.08 9.17 3.90
C VAL A 536 13.79 9.76 4.46
N TYR A 537 12.80 8.91 4.68
CA TYR A 537 11.50 9.34 5.20
C TYR A 537 10.88 8.27 6.10
N SER A 538 9.80 8.64 6.78
CA SER A 538 8.89 7.69 7.40
C SER A 538 7.48 7.83 6.84
N ASP A 539 6.77 6.72 6.84
CA ASP A 539 5.38 6.61 6.41
C ASP A 539 4.43 7.21 7.44
N HIS A 540 4.73 7.05 8.73
CA HIS A 540 4.03 7.68 9.85
C HIS A 540 4.93 7.78 11.10
N GLY A 541 4.35 8.26 12.21
CA GLY A 541 4.97 8.28 13.54
C GLY A 541 4.43 7.17 14.44
N ASN A 542 4.33 7.39 15.76
CA ASN A 542 3.70 6.40 16.65
C ASN A 542 3.16 7.01 17.96
N SER A 543 2.31 6.24 18.65
CA SER A 543 1.59 6.67 19.85
C SER A 543 2.33 6.49 21.17
N ILE A 544 3.47 5.79 21.21
CA ILE A 544 4.13 5.36 22.46
C ILE A 544 4.74 6.51 23.29
N PHE A 545 4.67 7.74 22.78
CA PHE A 545 5.03 8.98 23.48
C PHE A 545 3.82 9.83 23.88
N SER A 546 2.62 9.48 23.41
CA SER A 546 1.37 10.23 23.60
C SER A 546 0.58 9.75 24.81
N ALA A 547 0.03 10.68 25.58
CA ALA A 547 -0.98 10.34 26.58
C ALA A 547 -2.35 10.18 25.88
N PRO A 548 -3.23 9.29 26.37
CA PRO A 548 -4.59 9.20 25.87
C PRO A 548 -5.37 10.49 26.20
N VAL A 549 -6.22 10.91 25.27
CA VAL A 549 -7.18 12.00 25.47
C VAL A 549 -8.51 11.37 25.85
N ASN A 550 -9.07 11.76 27.00
CA ASN A 550 -10.33 11.19 27.52
C ASN A 550 -10.33 9.65 27.59
N GLY A 551 -9.18 9.04 27.89
CA GLY A 551 -9.01 7.59 28.01
C GLY A 551 -8.83 6.85 26.68
N VAL A 552 -8.80 7.54 25.54
CA VAL A 552 -8.60 6.95 24.21
C VAL A 552 -7.32 7.52 23.57
N MET A 553 -6.56 6.66 22.88
CA MET A 553 -5.37 7.13 22.16
C MET A 553 -5.76 7.94 20.92
N ASP A 554 -5.23 9.16 20.79
CA ASP A 554 -5.38 9.95 19.56
C ASP A 554 -4.43 9.43 18.48
N VAL A 555 -4.97 8.59 17.60
CA VAL A 555 -4.23 7.93 16.52
C VAL A 555 -3.70 8.91 15.47
N ILE A 556 -4.30 10.09 15.31
CA ILE A 556 -3.83 11.10 14.34
C ILE A 556 -3.12 12.29 15.01
N ALA A 557 -2.68 12.15 16.27
CA ALA A 557 -1.87 13.15 16.96
C ALA A 557 -0.55 13.44 16.23
N GLU A 558 0.11 14.57 16.52
CA GLU A 558 1.40 14.92 15.89
C GLU A 558 2.48 13.85 16.09
N ASN A 559 2.52 13.15 17.23
CA ASN A 559 3.50 12.06 17.41
C ASN A 559 3.26 10.88 16.46
N SER A 560 2.00 10.65 16.07
CA SER A 560 1.60 9.58 15.17
C SER A 560 1.68 9.97 13.69
N THR A 561 1.66 11.28 13.39
CA THR A 561 1.50 11.76 12.00
C THR A 561 2.61 12.70 11.53
N ARG A 562 3.38 13.35 12.41
CA ARG A 562 4.56 14.10 12.00
C ARG A 562 5.70 13.12 11.74
N ALA A 563 5.95 12.90 10.47
CA ALA A 563 6.88 11.92 9.94
C ALA A 563 8.23 12.58 9.57
N LEU A 564 9.24 11.77 9.31
CA LEU A 564 10.56 12.21 8.87
C LEU A 564 10.53 12.44 7.35
N TRP A 565 11.22 13.48 6.88
CA TRP A 565 11.65 13.56 5.48
C TRP A 565 12.94 14.36 5.32
N MET A 566 13.93 13.76 4.68
CA MET A 566 15.23 14.36 4.32
C MET A 566 15.63 13.91 2.92
N MET A 567 16.28 14.79 2.16
CA MET A 567 16.81 14.47 0.83
C MET A 567 18.22 15.02 0.65
N ARG A 568 19.05 14.35 -0.13
CA ARG A 568 20.39 14.81 -0.55
C ARG A 568 20.73 14.27 -1.94
N GLY A 569 21.56 15.01 -2.67
CA GLY A 569 22.08 14.64 -3.98
C GLY A 569 21.61 15.59 -5.08
N ALA A 570 21.61 15.10 -6.31
CA ALA A 570 21.40 15.89 -7.50
C ALA A 570 20.09 16.70 -7.49
N GLY A 571 20.21 18.02 -7.66
CA GLY A 571 19.06 18.94 -7.70
C GLY A 571 18.45 19.25 -6.32
N VAL A 572 18.95 18.66 -5.24
CA VAL A 572 18.50 18.95 -3.89
C VAL A 572 19.24 20.16 -3.32
N PRO A 573 18.54 21.19 -2.80
CA PRO A 573 19.20 22.31 -2.13
C PRO A 573 20.03 21.85 -0.93
N GLU A 574 21.29 22.26 -0.87
CA GLU A 574 22.22 21.83 0.18
C GLU A 574 22.09 22.66 1.48
N GLY A 575 22.34 22.00 2.62
CA GLY A 575 22.52 22.64 3.92
C GLY A 575 21.28 23.34 4.46
N ARG A 576 20.08 22.83 4.16
CA ARG A 576 18.81 23.49 4.50
C ARG A 576 18.01 22.69 5.53
N ILE A 577 17.43 23.42 6.48
CA ILE A 577 16.30 22.94 7.29
C ILE A 577 15.10 23.79 6.87
N VAL A 578 14.12 23.15 6.26
CA VAL A 578 12.94 23.79 5.70
C VAL A 578 11.77 23.59 6.68
N ASN A 579 11.06 24.68 6.98
CA ASN A 579 9.89 24.68 7.84
C ASN A 579 8.57 24.75 7.05
N GLU A 580 8.61 24.63 5.73
CA GLU A 580 7.42 24.46 4.90
C GLU A 580 6.61 23.26 5.39
N LEU A 581 5.30 23.42 5.52
CA LEU A 581 4.41 22.29 5.76
C LEU A 581 4.50 21.35 4.56
N THR A 582 4.81 20.07 4.78
CA THR A 582 4.87 19.07 3.70
C THR A 582 4.08 17.83 4.10
N SER A 583 3.61 17.08 3.10
CA SER A 583 2.86 15.84 3.27
C SER A 583 3.59 14.67 2.64
N SER A 584 3.34 13.44 3.10
CA SER A 584 3.83 12.23 2.42
C SER A 584 3.41 12.16 0.94
N ALA A 585 2.30 12.80 0.55
CA ALA A 585 1.91 12.92 -0.85
C ALA A 585 2.89 13.78 -1.70
N ASP A 586 3.73 14.60 -1.08
CA ASP A 586 4.68 15.50 -1.77
C ASP A 586 5.93 14.78 -2.25
N LEU A 587 6.22 13.58 -1.72
CA LEU A 587 7.31 12.74 -2.18
C LEU A 587 7.16 12.44 -3.69
N TYR A 588 5.93 12.18 -4.14
CA TYR A 588 5.63 11.86 -5.53
C TYR A 588 6.01 12.98 -6.52
N PRO A 589 5.42 14.20 -6.44
CA PRO A 589 5.77 15.28 -7.34
C PRO A 589 7.20 15.79 -7.15
N THR A 590 7.79 15.61 -5.95
CA THR A 590 9.21 15.97 -5.73
C THR A 590 10.14 15.06 -6.52
N LEU A 591 9.93 13.73 -6.48
CA LEU A 591 10.67 12.81 -7.32
C LEU A 591 10.39 13.04 -8.81
N GLY A 592 9.16 13.39 -9.17
CA GLY A 592 8.80 13.80 -10.54
C GLY A 592 9.64 14.98 -11.04
N ALA A 593 9.73 16.04 -10.24
CA ALA A 593 10.52 17.23 -10.56
C ALA A 593 12.03 16.95 -10.64
N LEU A 594 12.57 16.09 -9.77
CA LEU A 594 14.01 15.79 -9.71
C LEU A 594 14.46 14.75 -10.73
N CYS A 595 13.60 13.80 -11.09
CA CYS A 595 13.91 12.68 -12.00
C CYS A 595 13.37 12.90 -13.42
N GLY A 596 12.43 13.82 -13.62
CA GLY A 596 11.95 14.23 -14.94
C GLY A 596 10.72 13.48 -15.46
N PHE A 597 9.82 13.03 -14.58
CA PHE A 597 8.50 12.52 -14.98
C PHE A 597 7.37 13.51 -14.59
N PRO A 598 6.28 13.62 -15.37
CA PRO A 598 5.18 14.51 -15.06
C PRO A 598 4.32 13.94 -13.91
N ALA A 599 4.01 14.79 -12.93
CA ALA A 599 2.95 14.49 -11.98
C ALA A 599 1.58 14.81 -12.61
N ALA A 600 0.57 13.98 -12.34
CA ALA A 600 -0.78 14.24 -12.81
C ALA A 600 -1.39 15.48 -12.11
N ASP A 601 -2.23 16.24 -12.81
CA ASP A 601 -2.85 17.46 -12.27
C ASP A 601 -3.86 17.18 -11.14
N ASP A 602 -4.31 15.93 -11.02
CA ASP A 602 -5.34 15.49 -10.07
C ASP A 602 -4.78 14.79 -8.83
N ILE A 603 -3.46 14.84 -8.60
CA ILE A 603 -2.87 14.36 -7.34
C ILE A 603 -3.11 15.35 -6.19
N ASP A 604 -3.06 14.86 -4.95
CA ASP A 604 -3.13 15.70 -3.74
C ASP A 604 -1.75 16.22 -3.30
N GLY A 605 -0.69 15.64 -3.86
CA GLY A 605 0.70 16.06 -3.66
C GLY A 605 0.96 17.45 -4.21
N ASN A 606 1.81 18.19 -3.52
CA ASN A 606 2.21 19.54 -3.84
C ASN A 606 3.74 19.62 -3.86
N LEU A 607 4.31 20.03 -4.99
CA LEU A 607 5.76 20.25 -5.08
C LEU A 607 6.18 21.32 -4.06
N PRO A 608 7.09 21.02 -3.11
CA PRO A 608 7.53 22.01 -2.14
C PRO A 608 8.21 23.22 -2.80
N ALA A 609 8.05 24.39 -2.18
CA ALA A 609 8.63 25.64 -2.69
C ALA A 609 10.16 25.59 -2.79
N VAL A 610 10.82 24.82 -1.92
CA VAL A 610 12.28 24.62 -1.98
C VAL A 610 12.74 23.97 -3.30
N PHE A 611 11.86 23.22 -3.96
CA PHE A 611 12.07 22.61 -5.28
C PHE A 611 11.41 23.39 -6.43
N GLY A 612 10.99 24.64 -6.18
CA GLY A 612 10.38 25.51 -7.18
C GLY A 612 8.86 25.41 -7.31
N GLY A 613 8.20 24.65 -6.42
CA GLY A 613 6.75 24.61 -6.33
C GLY A 613 6.18 25.71 -5.44
N LYS A 614 5.20 25.39 -4.58
CA LYS A 614 4.48 26.37 -3.76
C LYS A 614 4.27 25.88 -2.34
N GLU A 615 4.44 26.74 -1.35
CA GLU A 615 4.09 26.41 0.03
C GLU A 615 2.58 26.18 0.19
N ARG A 616 2.23 25.05 0.81
CA ARG A 616 0.86 24.77 1.27
C ARG A 616 0.55 25.59 2.53
N ASP A 617 -0.70 25.98 2.68
CA ASP A 617 -1.16 26.67 3.88
C ASP A 617 -1.66 25.71 4.98
N ALA A 618 -1.90 24.44 4.66
CA ALA A 618 -2.28 23.41 5.61
C ALA A 618 -1.89 21.99 5.17
N VAL A 619 -1.74 21.08 6.14
CA VAL A 619 -1.56 19.62 5.97
C VAL A 619 -2.72 18.85 6.57
N TYR A 620 -2.92 17.63 6.08
CA TYR A 620 -4.05 16.78 6.44
C TYR A 620 -3.55 15.43 6.94
N SER A 621 -4.09 14.98 8.07
CA SER A 621 -3.92 13.60 8.55
C SER A 621 -5.30 13.04 8.90
N MET A 622 -5.60 11.82 8.47
CA MET A 622 -6.92 11.22 8.61
C MET A 622 -6.86 9.74 8.95
N SER A 623 -7.87 9.29 9.69
CA SER A 623 -8.09 7.89 10.04
C SER A 623 -9.42 7.45 9.41
N MET A 624 -9.36 6.42 8.55
CA MET A 624 -10.49 5.91 7.75
C MET A 624 -10.76 4.41 7.98
N PHE A 625 -10.34 3.87 9.11
CA PHE A 625 -10.49 2.44 9.39
C PHE A 625 -11.97 2.06 9.56
N PRO A 626 -12.49 1.07 8.81
CA PRO A 626 -13.85 0.56 8.98
C PRO A 626 -14.13 0.12 10.42
N GLY A 627 -15.34 0.42 10.91
CA GLY A 627 -15.76 0.13 12.28
C GLY A 627 -15.21 1.09 13.34
N GLN A 628 -14.43 2.10 12.96
CA GLN A 628 -13.99 3.19 13.81
C GLN A 628 -14.64 4.51 13.38
N THR A 629 -14.66 5.52 14.24
CA THR A 629 -15.06 6.89 13.84
C THR A 629 -14.01 7.49 12.91
N TYR A 630 -14.46 8.20 11.88
CA TYR A 630 -13.57 8.96 11.00
C TYR A 630 -12.96 10.11 11.78
N LYS A 631 -11.66 10.33 11.61
CA LYS A 631 -10.94 11.44 12.23
C LYS A 631 -10.16 12.21 11.18
N LEU A 632 -10.14 13.53 11.31
CA LEU A 632 -9.36 14.43 10.46
C LEU A 632 -8.68 15.50 11.31
N ALA A 633 -7.40 15.73 11.05
CA ALA A 633 -6.64 16.87 11.51
C ALA A 633 -6.23 17.72 10.31
N VAL A 634 -6.57 19.01 10.33
CA VAL A 634 -6.09 20.00 9.36
C VAL A 634 -5.17 20.94 10.11
N ARG A 635 -3.86 20.93 9.81
CA ARG A 635 -2.86 21.68 10.59
C ARG A 635 -2.21 22.78 9.77
N THR A 636 -2.03 23.93 10.41
CA THR A 636 -1.20 25.05 9.96
C THR A 636 0.05 25.13 10.83
N HIS A 637 0.79 26.25 10.80
CA HIS A 637 1.84 26.49 11.79
C HIS A 637 1.31 26.78 13.19
N ASP A 638 0.17 27.47 13.29
CA ASP A 638 -0.29 28.05 14.57
C ASP A 638 -1.53 27.36 15.12
N PHE A 639 -2.37 26.81 14.25
CA PHE A 639 -3.66 26.22 14.58
C PHE A 639 -3.87 24.86 13.93
N ALA A 640 -4.74 24.06 14.54
CA ALA A 640 -5.24 22.81 14.00
C ALA A 640 -6.76 22.73 14.15
N LEU A 641 -7.46 22.34 13.07
CA LEU A 641 -8.84 21.86 13.16
C LEU A 641 -8.82 20.36 13.41
N ARG A 642 -9.59 19.91 14.38
CA ARG A 642 -9.84 18.50 14.68
C ARG A 642 -11.31 18.18 14.41
N LEU A 643 -11.54 17.09 13.69
CA LEU A 643 -12.86 16.58 13.37
C LEU A 643 -12.95 15.09 13.72
N GLU A 644 -14.06 14.70 14.33
CA GLU A 644 -14.41 13.29 14.55
C GLU A 644 -15.90 13.04 14.29
N THR A 645 -16.23 12.03 13.48
CA THR A 645 -17.63 11.63 13.26
C THR A 645 -18.20 10.89 14.47
N GLN A 646 -19.53 10.88 14.63
CA GLN A 646 -20.17 10.01 15.63
C GLN A 646 -20.46 8.62 15.05
N GLU A 647 -20.83 8.55 13.77
CA GLU A 647 -21.00 7.29 13.07
C GLU A 647 -19.62 6.64 12.77
N LYS A 648 -19.59 5.31 12.79
CA LYS A 648 -18.43 4.53 12.35
C LYS A 648 -18.34 4.53 10.83
N VAL A 649 -17.11 4.53 10.32
CA VAL A 649 -16.79 4.36 8.91
C VAL A 649 -17.26 2.98 8.46
N ASP A 650 -17.97 2.92 7.34
CA ASP A 650 -18.43 1.68 6.71
C ASP A 650 -17.27 1.00 5.96
N GLU A 651 -17.47 -0.23 5.47
CA GLU A 651 -16.42 -0.99 4.75
C GLU A 651 -15.91 -0.27 3.49
N ASP A 652 -16.77 0.54 2.85
CA ASP A 652 -16.45 1.34 1.66
C ASP A 652 -15.81 2.70 1.95
N GLY A 653 -15.48 2.96 3.22
CA GLY A 653 -14.86 4.21 3.66
C GLY A 653 -15.82 5.38 3.82
N THR A 654 -17.13 5.19 3.55
CA THR A 654 -18.11 6.27 3.68
C THR A 654 -18.64 6.40 5.11
N VAL A 655 -19.07 7.62 5.48
CA VAL A 655 -19.56 7.93 6.84
C VAL A 655 -20.47 9.17 6.85
N ASN A 656 -21.39 9.24 7.80
CA ASN A 656 -22.23 10.42 8.01
C ASN A 656 -21.51 11.51 8.85
N PHE A 657 -21.46 12.73 8.33
CA PHE A 657 -20.82 13.90 8.97
C PHE A 657 -21.78 14.84 9.69
N ALA A 658 -23.10 14.65 9.62
CA ALA A 658 -24.09 15.58 10.17
C ALA A 658 -23.83 15.98 11.63
N ASP A 659 -23.44 15.02 12.45
CA ASP A 659 -23.18 15.21 13.89
C ASP A 659 -21.68 15.21 14.24
N ALA A 660 -20.80 15.43 13.26
CA ALA A 660 -19.36 15.43 13.51
C ALA A 660 -18.97 16.50 14.55
N ARG A 661 -18.13 16.10 15.51
CA ARG A 661 -17.53 17.03 16.47
C ARG A 661 -16.38 17.74 15.78
N VAL A 662 -16.40 19.07 15.79
CA VAL A 662 -15.39 19.91 15.14
C VAL A 662 -14.91 20.98 16.11
N GLY A 663 -13.61 21.07 16.30
CA GLY A 663 -12.97 22.10 17.11
C GLY A 663 -11.73 22.65 16.43
N ILE A 664 -11.44 23.93 16.65
CA ILE A 664 -10.20 24.58 16.21
C ILE A 664 -9.40 24.90 17.46
N TYR A 665 -8.10 24.59 17.45
CA TYR A 665 -7.22 24.69 18.61
C TYR A 665 -5.93 25.37 18.19
N PRO A 666 -5.24 26.11 19.09
CA PRO A 666 -3.81 26.33 18.95
C PRO A 666 -3.12 24.99 18.75
N ARG A 667 -2.18 24.91 17.79
CA ARG A 667 -1.57 23.65 17.37
C ARG A 667 -0.90 22.88 18.52
N THR A 668 -0.38 23.58 19.52
CA THR A 668 0.25 22.96 20.70
C THR A 668 -0.73 22.38 21.73
N HIS A 669 -2.04 22.60 21.56
CA HIS A 669 -3.11 22.25 22.49
C HIS A 669 -4.27 21.53 21.78
N GLU A 670 -3.97 20.69 20.79
CA GLU A 670 -4.98 19.91 20.07
C GLU A 670 -5.83 19.05 21.03
N LEU A 671 -7.15 19.14 20.92
CA LEU A 671 -8.14 18.44 21.75
C LEU A 671 -8.16 18.82 23.24
N GLU A 672 -7.44 19.87 23.66
CA GLU A 672 -7.60 20.46 24.99
C GLU A 672 -8.83 21.38 24.99
N GLU A 673 -9.92 20.95 25.64
CA GLU A 673 -11.24 21.60 25.56
C GLU A 673 -11.22 23.08 26.00
N ASP A 674 -10.42 23.42 27.01
CA ASP A 674 -10.25 24.77 27.52
C ASP A 674 -9.41 25.68 26.60
N CYS A 675 -8.72 25.09 25.63
CA CYS A 675 -7.92 25.78 24.62
C CYS A 675 -8.63 25.90 23.26
N ALA A 676 -9.85 25.37 23.12
CA ALA A 676 -10.62 25.49 21.89
C ALA A 676 -10.91 26.98 21.57
N VAL A 677 -10.64 27.37 20.32
CA VAL A 677 -10.88 28.72 19.80
C VAL A 677 -11.93 28.67 18.70
N ASP A 678 -12.81 29.67 18.68
CA ASP A 678 -13.83 29.78 17.66
C ASP A 678 -13.98 31.23 17.18
N SER A 679 -13.62 31.48 15.93
CA SER A 679 -13.79 32.79 15.27
C SER A 679 -14.28 32.62 13.83
N ALA A 680 -14.93 33.66 13.30
CA ALA A 680 -15.42 33.63 11.92
C ALA A 680 -14.29 33.48 10.89
N GLU A 681 -13.13 34.07 11.18
CA GLU A 681 -11.93 34.00 10.36
C GLU A 681 -11.34 32.59 10.33
N LEU A 682 -11.20 31.95 11.50
CA LEU A 682 -10.70 30.58 11.60
C LEU A 682 -11.64 29.59 10.91
N ARG A 683 -12.96 29.72 11.09
CA ARG A 683 -13.94 28.89 10.37
C ARG A 683 -13.88 29.11 8.85
N ALA A 684 -13.74 30.36 8.40
CA ALA A 684 -13.60 30.67 6.98
C ALA A 684 -12.33 30.08 6.34
N PHE A 685 -11.27 29.90 7.13
CA PHE A 685 -10.06 29.20 6.69
C PHE A 685 -10.22 27.68 6.73
N PHE A 686 -10.59 27.11 7.87
CA PHE A 686 -10.51 25.66 8.09
C PHE A 686 -11.68 24.89 7.50
N TYR A 687 -12.92 25.41 7.57
CA TYR A 687 -14.09 24.62 7.17
C TYR A 687 -14.07 24.25 5.68
N PRO A 688 -13.78 25.15 4.72
CA PRO A 688 -13.69 24.77 3.32
C PRO A 688 -12.65 23.67 3.04
N ARG A 689 -11.51 23.71 3.73
CA ARG A 689 -10.42 22.72 3.62
C ARG A 689 -10.80 21.37 4.21
N ALA A 690 -11.45 21.35 5.37
CA ALA A 690 -11.93 20.10 5.94
C ALA A 690 -13.11 19.52 5.13
N ARG A 691 -14.01 20.38 4.62
CA ARG A 691 -15.13 19.97 3.75
C ARG A 691 -14.65 19.37 2.43
N SER A 692 -13.55 19.85 1.83
CA SER A 692 -13.05 19.28 0.57
C SER A 692 -12.65 17.81 0.75
N ILE A 693 -12.02 17.46 1.87
CA ILE A 693 -11.71 16.07 2.22
C ILE A 693 -12.99 15.29 2.55
N ALA A 694 -13.85 15.84 3.41
CA ALA A 694 -15.07 15.16 3.85
C ALA A 694 -16.03 14.84 2.68
N ARG A 695 -16.16 15.72 1.69
CA ARG A 695 -16.98 15.51 0.48
C ARG A 695 -16.62 14.24 -0.28
N ALA A 696 -15.37 13.82 -0.23
CA ALA A 696 -14.91 12.62 -0.91
C ALA A 696 -15.45 11.34 -0.25
N ILE A 697 -16.04 11.38 0.94
CA ILE A 697 -16.49 10.19 1.70
C ILE A 697 -17.82 10.37 2.45
N ALA A 698 -18.38 11.58 2.49
CA ALA A 698 -19.64 11.85 3.18
C ALA A 698 -20.82 11.16 2.48
N ASN A 699 -21.65 10.44 3.24
CA ASN A 699 -22.77 9.67 2.68
C ASN A 699 -24.16 10.33 2.81
N ASN A 700 -24.30 11.52 3.39
CA ASN A 700 -25.60 12.15 3.71
C ASN A 700 -26.56 11.29 4.58
N GLY A 701 -26.05 10.27 5.26
CA GLY A 701 -26.86 9.24 5.92
C GLY A 701 -27.34 8.13 4.98
N GLU A 702 -26.98 8.14 3.70
CA GLU A 702 -27.29 7.09 2.72
C GLU A 702 -26.39 5.87 2.95
N PHE A 703 -26.98 4.67 3.05
CA PHE A 703 -26.22 3.42 3.16
C PHE A 703 -26.98 2.24 2.58
N TRP A 704 -26.24 1.19 2.20
CA TRP A 704 -26.81 -0.06 1.72
C TRP A 704 -27.13 -0.99 2.91
N PRO A 705 -28.40 -1.37 3.16
CA PRO A 705 -28.78 -2.16 4.33
C PRO A 705 -27.97 -3.45 4.50
N ALA A 706 -27.77 -4.21 3.41
CA ALA A 706 -27.04 -5.48 3.44
C ALA A 706 -25.58 -5.35 3.92
N MET A 707 -24.92 -4.20 3.68
CA MET A 707 -23.56 -3.97 4.16
C MET A 707 -23.53 -3.78 5.69
N ARG A 708 -24.48 -2.98 6.23
CA ARG A 708 -24.56 -2.71 7.66
C ARG A 708 -25.14 -3.87 8.47
N GLU A 709 -26.06 -4.64 7.90
CA GLU A 709 -26.60 -5.88 8.50
C GLU A 709 -25.50 -6.92 8.75
N ALA A 710 -24.44 -6.93 7.92
CA ALA A 710 -23.28 -7.78 8.10
C ALA A 710 -22.29 -7.28 9.18
N ARG A 711 -22.55 -6.11 9.79
CA ARG A 711 -21.73 -5.45 10.83
C ARG A 711 -22.58 -4.96 12.01
N PRO A 712 -23.37 -5.83 12.66
CA PRO A 712 -24.21 -5.44 13.79
C PRO A 712 -23.40 -4.86 14.97
N GLU A 713 -22.14 -5.24 15.13
CA GLU A 713 -21.23 -4.70 16.14
C GLU A 713 -20.78 -3.26 15.86
N TRP A 714 -20.97 -2.76 14.63
CA TRP A 714 -20.70 -1.37 14.28
C TRP A 714 -21.95 -0.52 14.39
N PHE A 715 -23.05 -0.96 13.78
CA PHE A 715 -24.25 -0.15 13.58
C PHE A 715 -25.44 -0.56 14.46
N GLY A 716 -25.31 -1.64 15.25
CA GLY A 716 -26.35 -2.14 16.12
C GLY A 716 -26.51 -1.33 17.41
N SER A 717 -27.32 -0.27 17.36
CA SER A 717 -28.45 -0.01 18.29
C SER A 717 -29.08 1.36 18.02
N SER A 718 -30.02 1.40 17.08
CA SER A 718 -31.18 2.31 17.15
C SER A 718 -32.40 1.57 16.57
N THR A 719 -33.52 1.62 17.29
CA THR A 719 -34.84 1.00 17.02
C THR A 719 -35.03 -0.50 17.30
N LYS A 720 -35.37 -0.81 18.57
CA LYS A 720 -36.57 -1.63 18.87
C LYS A 720 -37.30 -1.27 20.17
N GLU A 721 -37.12 -0.07 20.72
CA GLU A 721 -37.83 0.34 21.96
C GLU A 721 -38.66 1.63 21.88
N HIS A 722 -38.87 2.23 20.71
CA HIS A 722 -39.93 3.22 20.52
C HIS A 722 -40.54 3.13 19.12
N LEU A 723 -41.52 2.24 18.97
CA LEU A 723 -42.66 2.39 18.06
C LEU A 723 -43.92 2.40 18.91
#